data_AF-A0A3B9APB3-F1
#
_entry.id   AF-A0A3B9APB3-F1
#
_cell.length_a   1.000
_cell.length_b   1.000
_cell.length_c   1.000
_cell.angle_alpha   90.00
_cell.angle_beta   90.00
_cell.angle_gamma   90.00
#
_symmetry.space_group_name_H-M   'P 1'
#
loop_
_entity.id
_entity.type
_entity.pdbx_description
1 polymer ?
#
loop_
_entity_poly.entity_id
_entity_poly.type
_entity_poly.pdbx_seq_one_letter_code
_entity_poly.pdbx_strand_id
1 'polypeptide(L)'
;MEQILANLNPQVSGSGSSPIRIPVYYFLLRQTNGSSIHDNYDIEQSINTVNNHFDGLFEFYVCGQAQIDNDQFHVMNLNASSSDVLDLHQIVNLNFPVAQECVKVFFCDGIEWGGGFPGGYAHERFNYGVNGAVYLMDERIATLSHELGHYFGLPHTFQDPPTQYVHDFAHPIFINGVKYTCKQTGDGFCDTPADLEDFCSANNAACIATCTVADPLGITYSPDATNLMSYYTECAHRFSLEQQERMRTIYNLHPDYEELRIINPACALKTGHIEQSCVKQGESFPEPFEELDVKIRQQPLPICNSITNAGGRYQFNPCNWADGKRDIMPDLEFSDPLNGVTTYDVVVIQKHILILEPFTSPFQYIAADANNTGSITPQDIIEIRRLILGIVPNFPLNSSWRYIPKLYLGNPAFYSQFDDGNPFDAQAIDPFIGTLRSYNCPNPQTPLPNNCTWLDHVSVSTNHPLAQLENTWSFVGVKVGDVNCNAKSDGNLVEDDPDETFFTTLTGLPIAINTGEFKKIQVIAESEQEVIAWQMGASFAADSLEFLSFLPGNVATTFDLDNFHHVDGSGSESGASKINALWFATDGNEQQINNKILFEFVVQANAPIPALESFLDLNAAGVTPFKFFNDAGENVPVTLKLNALNFAGGRDALKMEEVNPLSKVSVAPVPFEDAFAINFSLASDANVGLLLYHADGRLVSSAHHWFTKGMQEMVIDGLANAPSGVYYYSLTSEGFIHHGVISKK
;
A
#
# COMPACT_ATOMS: atom_id res chain seq x y z
N MET A 1 -29.79 -20.75 34.21
CA MET A 1 -30.17 -19.33 34.00
C MET A 1 -30.91 -18.76 35.21
N GLU A 2 -32.02 -19.36 35.68
CA GLU A 2 -32.70 -18.93 36.93
C GLU A 2 -31.80 -18.88 38.18
N GLN A 3 -30.87 -19.83 38.32
CA GLN A 3 -29.91 -19.87 39.43
C GLN A 3 -28.83 -18.77 39.38
N ILE A 4 -28.55 -18.20 38.20
CA ILE A 4 -27.60 -17.08 38.02
C ILE A 4 -28.33 -15.76 38.32
N LEU A 5 -29.62 -15.67 37.98
CA LEU A 5 -30.49 -14.51 38.20
C LEU A 5 -30.87 -14.31 39.67
N ALA A 6 -30.90 -15.37 40.48
CA ALA A 6 -31.28 -15.32 41.90
C ALA A 6 -30.23 -14.68 42.83
N ASN A 7 -28.98 -14.49 42.38
CA ASN A 7 -27.86 -14.00 43.21
C ASN A 7 -27.44 -12.55 42.91
N LEU A 8 -28.14 -11.82 42.05
CA LEU A 8 -27.76 -10.47 41.67
C LEU A 8 -28.48 -9.42 42.55
N ASN A 9 -27.67 -8.63 43.25
CA ASN A 9 -28.08 -7.53 44.12
C ASN A 9 -28.58 -6.36 43.24
N PRO A 10 -29.81 -5.84 43.44
CA PRO A 10 -30.35 -4.76 42.61
C PRO A 10 -29.80 -3.42 43.10
N GLN A 11 -28.64 -3.03 42.59
CA GLN A 11 -28.13 -1.67 42.70
C GLN A 11 -27.42 -1.33 41.39
N VAL A 12 -28.09 -0.61 40.49
CA VAL A 12 -27.72 0.75 40.07
C VAL A 12 -28.95 1.37 39.39
N SER A 13 -29.69 2.18 40.15
CA SER A 13 -30.47 3.27 39.57
C SER A 13 -29.52 4.44 39.29
N GLY A 14 -29.58 5.05 38.11
CA GLY A 14 -28.95 6.36 37.92
C GLY A 14 -28.88 6.84 36.48
N SER A 15 -29.68 7.84 36.17
CA SER A 15 -29.66 8.72 34.99
C SER A 15 -28.33 9.51 34.84
N GLY A 16 -27.19 8.82 34.79
CA GLY A 16 -25.85 9.44 34.76
C GLY A 16 -24.74 8.58 34.16
N SER A 17 -25.03 7.37 33.67
CA SER A 17 -24.08 6.59 32.86
C SER A 17 -24.34 6.86 31.37
N SER A 18 -23.29 7.10 30.59
CA SER A 18 -23.38 7.13 29.13
C SER A 18 -23.99 5.82 28.60
N PRO A 19 -24.79 5.87 27.52
CA PRO A 19 -25.35 4.66 26.91
C PRO A 19 -24.24 3.70 26.49
N ILE A 20 -24.53 2.39 26.55
CA ILE A 20 -23.63 1.38 26.00
C ILE A 20 -23.75 1.47 24.48
N ARG A 21 -22.63 1.75 23.82
CA ARG A 21 -22.59 1.89 22.36
C ARG A 21 -22.57 0.51 21.70
N ILE A 22 -23.47 0.26 20.75
CA ILE A 22 -23.61 -1.03 20.08
C ILE A 22 -23.47 -0.86 18.55
N PRO A 23 -22.48 -1.50 17.90
CA PRO A 23 -22.33 -1.46 16.46
C PRO A 23 -23.38 -2.32 15.75
N VAL A 24 -23.96 -1.82 14.65
CA VAL A 24 -24.95 -2.52 13.83
C VAL A 24 -24.51 -2.60 12.37
N TYR A 25 -24.46 -3.80 11.79
CA TYR A 25 -24.15 -4.03 10.38
C TYR A 25 -25.43 -4.37 9.62
N TYR A 26 -25.73 -3.59 8.59
CA TYR A 26 -26.93 -3.77 7.79
C TYR A 26 -26.65 -4.57 6.51
N PHE A 27 -27.55 -5.49 6.19
CA PHE A 27 -27.50 -6.27 4.96
C PHE A 27 -28.81 -6.08 4.23
N LEU A 28 -28.74 -5.52 3.02
CA LEU A 28 -29.88 -5.44 2.12
C LEU A 28 -29.85 -6.67 1.20
N LEU A 29 -30.79 -7.58 1.39
CA LEU A 29 -30.95 -8.78 0.58
C LEU A 29 -31.81 -8.44 -0.64
N ARG A 30 -31.24 -8.60 -1.83
CA ARG A 30 -31.87 -8.22 -3.09
C ARG A 30 -31.96 -9.40 -4.02
N GLN A 31 -32.85 -9.29 -4.99
CA GLN A 31 -32.86 -10.19 -6.14
C GLN A 31 -31.54 -10.05 -6.92
N THR A 32 -31.20 -11.07 -7.70
CA THR A 32 -29.97 -11.10 -8.53
C THR A 32 -29.95 -10.02 -9.61
N ASN A 33 -31.12 -9.43 -9.93
CA ASN A 33 -31.24 -8.26 -10.79
C ASN A 33 -30.91 -6.92 -10.09
N GLY A 34 -30.57 -6.95 -8.79
CA GLY A 34 -30.20 -5.81 -7.97
C GLY A 34 -31.36 -5.01 -7.39
N SER A 35 -32.62 -5.49 -7.48
CA SER A 35 -33.79 -4.79 -6.93
C SER A 35 -34.24 -5.35 -5.57
N SER A 36 -34.74 -4.46 -4.71
CA SER A 36 -35.46 -4.79 -3.47
C SER A 36 -36.56 -3.77 -3.16
N ILE A 37 -37.55 -4.16 -2.35
CA ILE A 37 -38.57 -3.22 -1.83
C ILE A 37 -37.97 -2.17 -0.88
N HIS A 38 -36.75 -2.40 -0.38
CA HIS A 38 -36.07 -1.57 0.61
C HIS A 38 -34.97 -0.67 0.02
N ASP A 39 -34.87 -0.55 -1.31
CA ASP A 39 -33.80 0.20 -1.99
C ASP A 39 -33.71 1.69 -1.60
N ASN A 40 -34.80 2.27 -1.03
CA ASN A 40 -34.85 3.67 -0.61
C ASN A 40 -34.87 3.86 0.92
N TYR A 41 -34.63 2.81 1.70
CA TYR A 41 -34.69 2.88 3.16
C TYR A 41 -33.52 3.70 3.74
N ASP A 42 -33.82 4.70 4.57
CA ASP A 42 -32.81 5.51 5.25
C ASP A 42 -32.43 4.87 6.60
N ILE A 43 -31.33 4.11 6.57
CA ILE A 43 -30.81 3.37 7.72
C ILE A 43 -30.32 4.30 8.84
N GLU A 44 -29.64 5.39 8.48
CA GLU A 44 -29.05 6.33 9.44
C GLU A 44 -30.13 7.13 10.17
N GLN A 45 -31.17 7.56 9.45
CA GLN A 45 -32.32 8.21 10.09
C GLN A 45 -33.05 7.24 11.02
N SER A 46 -33.15 5.97 10.62
CA SER A 46 -33.85 4.95 11.38
C SER A 46 -33.12 4.62 12.68
N ILE A 47 -31.80 4.43 12.67
CA ILE A 47 -31.03 4.12 13.89
C ILE A 47 -31.08 5.26 14.92
N ASN A 48 -31.06 6.51 14.45
CA ASN A 48 -31.21 7.68 15.32
C ASN A 48 -32.57 7.70 16.04
N THR A 49 -33.62 7.18 15.39
CA THR A 49 -34.95 7.08 15.99
C THR A 49 -35.03 5.90 16.95
N VAL A 50 -34.44 4.75 16.59
CA VAL A 50 -34.33 3.57 17.47
C VAL A 50 -33.64 3.93 18.79
N ASN A 51 -32.58 4.73 18.76
CA ASN A 51 -31.85 5.14 19.96
C ASN A 51 -32.73 5.83 21.01
N ASN A 52 -33.80 6.53 20.59
CA ASN A 52 -34.75 7.15 21.52
C ASN A 52 -35.60 6.10 22.25
N HIS A 53 -35.88 4.94 21.65
CA HIS A 53 -36.68 3.87 22.25
C HIS A 53 -35.94 3.10 23.34
N PHE A 54 -34.60 3.08 23.30
CA PHE A 54 -33.75 2.42 24.29
C PHE A 54 -33.39 3.33 25.47
N ASP A 55 -33.90 4.57 25.52
CA ASP A 55 -33.87 5.48 26.68
C ASP A 55 -32.49 5.60 27.37
N GLY A 56 -31.43 5.68 26.57
CA GLY A 56 -30.05 5.81 27.08
C GLY A 56 -29.45 4.52 27.67
N LEU A 57 -30.13 3.37 27.57
CA LEU A 57 -29.52 2.06 27.84
C LEU A 57 -28.48 1.73 26.77
N PHE A 58 -28.92 1.69 25.51
CA PHE A 58 -28.12 1.38 24.33
C PHE A 58 -28.13 2.57 23.37
N GLU A 59 -26.99 2.83 22.76
CA GLU A 59 -26.82 3.75 21.64
C GLU A 59 -26.28 2.96 20.46
N PHE A 60 -27.16 2.62 19.54
CA PHE A 60 -26.82 1.93 18.31
C PHE A 60 -26.22 2.90 17.30
N TYR A 61 -25.22 2.43 16.56
CA TYR A 61 -24.62 3.18 15.45
C TYR A 61 -24.30 2.23 14.30
N VAL A 62 -24.43 2.73 13.07
CA VAL A 62 -24.14 1.95 11.87
C VAL A 62 -22.63 1.68 11.79
N CYS A 63 -22.25 0.40 11.82
CA CYS A 63 -20.85 -0.04 11.65
C CYS A 63 -20.49 -0.34 10.19
N GLY A 64 -21.49 -0.56 9.35
CA GLY A 64 -21.33 -0.86 7.94
C GLY A 64 -22.65 -1.29 7.31
N GLN A 65 -22.65 -1.35 5.99
CA GLN A 65 -23.76 -1.90 5.22
C GLN A 65 -23.25 -2.65 3.99
N ALA A 66 -23.97 -3.68 3.59
CA ALA A 66 -23.69 -4.46 2.39
C ALA A 66 -24.99 -4.83 1.67
N GLN A 67 -24.86 -5.08 0.37
CA GLN A 67 -25.93 -5.60 -0.47
C GLN A 67 -25.57 -7.03 -0.88
N ILE A 68 -26.55 -7.94 -0.82
CA ILE A 68 -26.39 -9.34 -1.23
C ILE A 68 -27.42 -9.62 -2.31
N ASP A 69 -26.95 -9.75 -3.55
CA ASP A 69 -27.78 -10.01 -4.73
C ASP A 69 -27.91 -11.51 -4.93
N ASN A 70 -29.00 -12.09 -4.44
CA ASN A 70 -29.23 -13.53 -4.50
C ASN A 70 -30.73 -13.85 -4.41
N ASP A 71 -31.25 -14.49 -5.47
CA ASP A 71 -32.66 -14.91 -5.55
C ASP A 71 -33.06 -15.93 -4.47
N GLN A 72 -32.11 -16.57 -3.79
CA GLN A 72 -32.39 -17.46 -2.65
C GLN A 72 -32.73 -16.67 -1.37
N PHE A 73 -32.06 -15.53 -1.11
CA PHE A 73 -32.09 -14.88 0.21
C PHE A 73 -32.95 -13.62 0.26
N HIS A 74 -33.34 -13.05 -0.89
CA HIS A 74 -34.16 -11.84 -0.88
C HIS A 74 -35.51 -12.06 -0.18
N VAL A 75 -36.03 -13.30 -0.18
CA VAL A 75 -37.10 -13.76 0.73
C VAL A 75 -36.52 -14.81 1.65
N MET A 76 -36.40 -14.50 2.94
CA MET A 76 -35.73 -15.36 3.91
C MET A 76 -36.66 -16.42 4.49
N ASN A 77 -36.35 -17.71 4.32
CA ASN A 77 -37.07 -18.78 5.02
C ASN A 77 -36.38 -19.11 6.36
N LEU A 78 -37.03 -18.75 7.46
CA LEU A 78 -36.53 -18.91 8.83
C LEU A 78 -37.07 -20.17 9.53
N ASN A 79 -37.72 -21.08 8.80
CA ASN A 79 -38.15 -22.35 9.38
C ASN A 79 -36.94 -23.22 9.72
N ALA A 80 -37.01 -23.97 10.83
CA ALA A 80 -35.92 -24.83 11.29
C ALA A 80 -35.47 -25.90 10.28
N SER A 81 -36.30 -26.22 9.27
CA SER A 81 -35.96 -27.13 8.17
C SER A 81 -35.24 -26.47 6.98
N SER A 82 -35.19 -25.14 6.93
CA SER A 82 -34.52 -24.38 5.87
C SER A 82 -33.02 -24.29 6.13
N SER A 83 -32.21 -24.30 5.06
CA SER A 83 -30.77 -24.01 5.15
C SER A 83 -30.45 -22.52 4.98
N ASP A 84 -31.42 -21.68 4.59
CA ASP A 84 -31.16 -20.29 4.17
C ASP A 84 -30.40 -19.47 5.20
N VAL A 85 -30.74 -19.63 6.48
CA VAL A 85 -30.05 -18.94 7.58
C VAL A 85 -28.58 -19.37 7.64
N LEU A 86 -28.31 -20.69 7.60
CA LEU A 86 -26.94 -21.19 7.66
C LEU A 86 -26.12 -20.74 6.44
N ASP A 87 -26.71 -20.86 5.25
CA ASP A 87 -26.07 -20.52 3.98
C ASP A 87 -25.78 -19.00 3.89
N LEU A 88 -26.74 -18.16 4.28
CA LEU A 88 -26.57 -16.70 4.33
C LEU A 88 -25.49 -16.30 5.33
N HIS A 89 -25.52 -16.84 6.56
CA HIS A 89 -24.51 -16.51 7.57
C HIS A 89 -23.11 -16.99 7.15
N GLN A 90 -23.00 -18.10 6.42
CA GLN A 90 -21.72 -18.52 5.84
C GLN A 90 -21.20 -17.51 4.82
N ILE A 91 -22.04 -17.04 3.90
CA ILE A 91 -21.68 -16.00 2.92
C ILE A 91 -21.27 -14.71 3.61
N VAL A 92 -22.05 -14.28 4.61
CA VAL A 92 -21.79 -13.06 5.37
C VAL A 92 -20.44 -13.15 6.08
N ASN A 93 -20.16 -14.26 6.77
CA ASN A 93 -18.90 -14.44 7.47
C ASN A 93 -17.69 -14.49 6.52
N LEU A 94 -17.83 -15.13 5.36
CA LEU A 94 -16.74 -15.21 4.37
C LEU A 94 -16.43 -13.87 3.72
N ASN A 95 -17.46 -13.08 3.41
CA ASN A 95 -17.31 -11.85 2.64
C ASN A 95 -17.21 -10.59 3.53
N PHE A 96 -17.70 -10.65 4.76
CA PHE A 96 -17.81 -9.52 5.69
C PHE A 96 -17.43 -9.93 7.14
N PRO A 97 -16.18 -10.36 7.39
CA PRO A 97 -15.77 -10.93 8.68
C PRO A 97 -15.99 -10.00 9.88
N VAL A 98 -15.92 -8.69 9.69
CA VAL A 98 -16.18 -7.68 10.74
C VAL A 98 -17.63 -7.65 11.23
N ALA A 99 -18.57 -8.25 10.49
CA ALA A 99 -19.98 -8.33 10.90
C ALA A 99 -20.21 -9.22 12.13
N GLN A 100 -19.22 -10.04 12.53
CA GLN A 100 -19.28 -10.86 13.76
C GLN A 100 -19.25 -9.99 15.02
N GLU A 101 -18.54 -8.86 14.95
CA GLU A 101 -18.41 -7.86 16.01
C GLU A 101 -19.55 -6.83 16.01
N CYS A 102 -20.53 -6.97 15.12
CA CYS A 102 -21.72 -6.12 15.05
C CYS A 102 -23.01 -6.91 15.29
N VAL A 103 -24.09 -6.20 15.62
CA VAL A 103 -25.46 -6.72 15.49
C VAL A 103 -25.80 -6.79 14.01
N LYS A 104 -26.11 -7.97 13.50
CA LYS A 104 -26.47 -8.16 12.09
C LYS A 104 -27.96 -7.89 11.89
N VAL A 105 -28.29 -6.95 11.02
CA VAL A 105 -29.67 -6.61 10.65
C VAL A 105 -29.85 -6.83 9.15
N PHE A 106 -30.74 -7.75 8.78
CA PHE A 106 -31.03 -8.13 7.41
C PHE A 106 -32.37 -7.54 6.96
N PHE A 107 -32.36 -6.71 5.93
CA PHE A 107 -33.57 -6.27 5.22
C PHE A 107 -33.86 -7.24 4.08
N CYS A 108 -35.07 -7.80 4.08
CA CYS A 108 -35.50 -8.86 3.19
C CYS A 108 -36.83 -8.44 2.53
N ASP A 109 -37.02 -8.71 1.24
CA ASP A 109 -38.31 -8.49 0.56
C ASP A 109 -39.45 -9.33 1.17
N GLY A 110 -39.11 -10.41 1.89
CA GLY A 110 -40.03 -11.30 2.57
C GLY A 110 -39.36 -12.10 3.68
N ILE A 111 -40.15 -12.51 4.69
CA ILE A 111 -39.74 -13.49 5.71
C ILE A 111 -40.79 -14.61 5.70
N GLU A 112 -40.37 -15.87 5.66
CA GLU A 112 -41.24 -17.05 5.76
C GLU A 112 -40.99 -17.79 7.06
N TRP A 113 -42.01 -17.92 7.92
CA TRP A 113 -41.91 -18.67 9.17
C TRP A 113 -43.27 -19.26 9.58
N GLY A 114 -43.29 -20.55 9.95
CA GLY A 114 -44.49 -21.23 10.47
C GLY A 114 -45.69 -21.29 9.50
N GLY A 115 -45.45 -21.07 8.20
CA GLY A 115 -46.50 -20.94 7.18
C GLY A 115 -47.10 -19.53 7.03
N GLY A 116 -46.52 -18.52 7.69
CA GLY A 116 -46.89 -17.11 7.57
C GLY A 116 -45.72 -16.20 7.16
N PHE A 117 -46.01 -14.90 7.07
CA PHE A 117 -45.08 -13.86 6.64
C PHE A 117 -44.99 -12.74 7.70
N PRO A 118 -44.12 -12.86 8.71
CA PRO A 118 -43.97 -11.83 9.73
C PRO A 118 -43.25 -10.58 9.19
N GLY A 119 -43.49 -9.42 9.81
CA GLY A 119 -42.82 -8.16 9.45
C GLY A 119 -41.38 -8.04 9.97
N GLY A 120 -41.03 -8.84 10.98
CA GLY A 120 -39.70 -8.93 11.58
C GLY A 120 -39.51 -10.26 12.28
N TYR A 121 -38.25 -10.64 12.52
CA TYR A 121 -37.89 -11.79 13.32
C TYR A 121 -36.48 -11.66 13.89
N ALA A 122 -36.26 -12.12 15.11
CA ALA A 122 -34.95 -12.15 15.74
C ALA A 122 -34.50 -13.57 16.09
N HIS A 123 -33.29 -13.92 15.66
CA HIS A 123 -32.53 -15.01 16.26
C HIS A 123 -31.72 -14.47 17.42
N GLU A 124 -32.10 -14.85 18.65
CA GLU A 124 -31.48 -14.30 19.84
C GLU A 124 -30.02 -14.74 19.95
N ARG A 125 -29.12 -13.81 20.26
CA ARG A 125 -27.68 -14.11 20.25
C ARG A 125 -27.29 -15.18 21.26
N PHE A 126 -28.01 -15.32 22.37
CA PHE A 126 -27.71 -16.36 23.37
C PHE A 126 -28.17 -17.77 22.97
N ASN A 127 -29.07 -17.90 21.99
CA ASN A 127 -29.49 -19.20 21.44
C ASN A 127 -28.67 -19.58 20.20
N TYR A 128 -28.31 -18.58 19.39
CA TYR A 128 -27.68 -18.75 18.08
C TYR A 128 -26.19 -18.36 18.05
N GLY A 129 -25.61 -17.97 19.19
CA GLY A 129 -24.22 -17.52 19.30
C GLY A 129 -23.92 -16.35 18.35
N VAL A 130 -22.77 -16.40 17.69
CA VAL A 130 -22.35 -15.41 16.67
C VAL A 130 -23.30 -15.32 15.47
N ASN A 131 -24.20 -16.29 15.28
CA ASN A 131 -25.23 -16.27 14.22
C ASN A 131 -26.53 -15.59 14.65
N GLY A 132 -26.61 -15.05 15.87
CA GLY A 132 -27.71 -14.17 16.25
C GLY A 132 -27.84 -13.00 15.27
N ALA A 133 -29.06 -12.70 14.86
CA ALA A 133 -29.37 -11.67 13.88
C ALA A 133 -30.81 -11.19 13.98
N VAL A 134 -31.07 -10.01 13.44
CA VAL A 134 -32.41 -9.44 13.23
C VAL A 134 -32.72 -9.47 11.74
N TYR A 135 -33.93 -9.90 11.39
CA TYR A 135 -34.46 -9.93 10.04
C TYR A 135 -35.68 -9.03 9.97
N LEU A 136 -35.76 -8.17 8.95
CA LEU A 136 -36.83 -7.20 8.77
C LEU A 136 -37.36 -7.25 7.34
N MET A 137 -38.68 -7.32 7.25
CA MET A 137 -39.44 -7.08 6.02
C MET A 137 -40.20 -5.75 6.09
N ASP A 138 -40.39 -5.22 7.29
CA ASP A 138 -41.04 -3.94 7.53
C ASP A 138 -40.03 -2.87 7.91
N GLU A 139 -40.22 -1.67 7.38
CA GLU A 139 -39.38 -0.48 7.62
C GLU A 139 -39.79 0.30 8.87
N ARG A 140 -40.85 -0.09 9.57
CA ARG A 140 -41.30 0.54 10.82
C ARG A 140 -40.22 0.48 11.90
N ILE A 141 -39.92 1.64 12.49
CA ILE A 141 -38.95 1.79 13.58
C ILE A 141 -39.31 0.93 14.81
N ALA A 142 -40.61 0.82 15.12
CA ALA A 142 -41.10 -0.02 16.20
C ALA A 142 -40.76 -1.50 15.98
N THR A 143 -40.81 -1.99 14.73
CA THR A 143 -40.45 -3.38 14.38
C THR A 143 -38.95 -3.62 14.60
N LEU A 144 -38.07 -2.76 14.07
CA LEU A 144 -36.63 -2.89 14.34
C LEU A 144 -36.31 -2.83 15.84
N SER A 145 -36.97 -1.94 16.58
CA SER A 145 -36.77 -1.83 18.03
C SER A 145 -37.25 -3.09 18.77
N HIS A 146 -38.40 -3.64 18.38
CA HIS A 146 -38.96 -4.89 18.90
C HIS A 146 -38.01 -6.07 18.69
N GLU A 147 -37.52 -6.26 17.47
CA GLU A 147 -36.61 -7.36 17.15
C GLU A 147 -35.25 -7.21 17.83
N LEU A 148 -34.76 -5.98 18.01
CA LEU A 148 -33.58 -5.74 18.84
C LEU A 148 -33.85 -6.11 20.32
N GLY A 149 -35.05 -5.87 20.83
CA GLY A 149 -35.46 -6.34 22.16
C GLY A 149 -35.35 -7.87 22.29
N HIS A 150 -35.86 -8.62 21.31
CA HIS A 150 -35.69 -10.06 21.23
C HIS A 150 -34.22 -10.48 21.08
N TYR A 151 -33.45 -9.77 20.25
CA TYR A 151 -32.02 -10.02 20.08
C TYR A 151 -31.30 -10.01 21.43
N PHE A 152 -31.62 -9.04 22.30
CA PHE A 152 -31.11 -8.92 23.67
C PHE A 152 -31.89 -9.72 24.73
N GLY A 153 -32.74 -10.64 24.31
CA GLY A 153 -33.37 -11.67 25.14
C GLY A 153 -34.58 -11.23 25.94
N LEU A 154 -35.36 -10.30 25.40
CA LEU A 154 -36.71 -10.04 25.86
C LEU A 154 -37.71 -10.99 25.19
N PRO A 155 -38.63 -11.60 25.95
CA PRO A 155 -39.81 -12.27 25.41
C PRO A 155 -40.90 -11.25 25.01
N HIS A 156 -41.90 -11.71 24.26
CA HIS A 156 -43.14 -10.95 24.06
C HIS A 156 -43.85 -10.73 25.40
N THR A 157 -44.59 -9.62 25.54
CA THR A 157 -45.45 -9.36 26.73
C THR A 157 -46.49 -10.46 26.94
N PHE A 158 -46.86 -11.18 25.87
CA PHE A 158 -47.87 -12.22 25.87
C PHE A 158 -47.33 -13.67 25.83
N GLN A 159 -46.03 -13.88 26.04
CA GLN A 159 -45.30 -15.13 25.75
C GLN A 159 -45.92 -16.43 26.32
N ASP A 160 -46.61 -16.40 27.47
CA ASP A 160 -47.28 -17.58 28.05
C ASP A 160 -48.75 -17.27 28.44
N PRO A 161 -49.69 -17.24 27.47
CA PRO A 161 -51.10 -16.92 27.71
C PRO A 161 -51.79 -17.72 28.83
N PRO A 162 -51.62 -19.06 28.95
CA PRO A 162 -52.36 -19.84 29.95
C PRO A 162 -51.94 -19.57 31.41
N THR A 163 -50.83 -18.88 31.66
CA THR A 163 -50.34 -18.58 33.01
C THR A 163 -50.32 -17.09 33.35
N GLN A 164 -50.92 -16.23 32.54
CA GLN A 164 -50.92 -14.80 32.81
C GLN A 164 -51.96 -14.42 33.85
N TYR A 165 -51.54 -13.77 34.93
CA TYR A 165 -52.47 -13.23 35.91
C TYR A 165 -52.25 -11.74 36.11
N VAL A 166 -53.31 -11.01 36.44
CA VAL A 166 -53.20 -9.57 36.69
C VAL A 166 -52.63 -9.37 38.09
N HIS A 167 -51.52 -8.64 38.19
CA HIS A 167 -50.74 -8.56 39.42
C HIS A 167 -50.38 -7.13 39.82
N ASP A 168 -50.29 -6.92 41.15
CA ASP A 168 -49.39 -5.95 41.76
C ASP A 168 -48.46 -6.68 42.75
N PHE A 169 -47.36 -6.05 43.15
CA PHE A 169 -46.39 -6.60 44.10
C PHE A 169 -46.98 -6.97 45.49
N ALA A 170 -48.17 -6.46 45.82
CA ALA A 170 -48.84 -6.69 47.09
C ALA A 170 -49.77 -7.93 47.07
N HIS A 171 -50.13 -8.46 45.89
CA HIS A 171 -51.14 -9.51 45.75
C HIS A 171 -50.66 -10.73 44.93
N PRO A 172 -49.78 -11.59 45.48
CA PRO A 172 -49.41 -12.87 44.84
C PRO A 172 -50.61 -13.82 44.79
N ILE A 173 -50.68 -14.63 43.73
CA ILE A 173 -51.81 -15.53 43.50
C ILE A 173 -51.48 -16.92 44.01
N PHE A 174 -52.45 -17.54 44.69
CA PHE A 174 -52.31 -18.89 45.21
C PHE A 174 -53.26 -19.85 44.49
N ILE A 175 -52.72 -20.85 43.80
CA ILE A 175 -53.51 -21.88 43.12
C ILE A 175 -53.11 -23.22 43.71
N ASN A 176 -54.07 -23.93 44.30
CA ASN A 176 -53.84 -25.20 44.99
C ASN A 176 -52.68 -25.15 46.03
N GLY A 177 -52.49 -24.00 46.67
CA GLY A 177 -51.43 -23.77 47.65
C GLY A 177 -50.06 -23.37 47.08
N VAL A 178 -49.91 -23.28 45.76
CA VAL A 178 -48.68 -22.79 45.09
C VAL A 178 -48.79 -21.28 44.88
N LYS A 179 -47.77 -20.53 45.33
CA LYS A 179 -47.64 -19.09 45.14
C LYS A 179 -47.07 -18.80 43.74
N TYR A 180 -47.80 -18.04 42.94
CA TYR A 180 -47.35 -17.46 41.68
C TYR A 180 -47.05 -15.98 41.88
N THR A 181 -45.94 -15.53 41.29
CA THR A 181 -45.52 -14.13 41.26
C THR A 181 -45.35 -13.70 39.80
N CYS A 182 -45.29 -12.40 39.54
CA CYS A 182 -44.99 -11.83 38.22
C CYS A 182 -43.74 -12.40 37.53
N LYS A 183 -42.78 -12.96 38.28
CA LYS A 183 -41.59 -13.63 37.71
C LYS A 183 -41.85 -15.02 37.15
N GLN A 184 -43.02 -15.59 37.38
CA GLN A 184 -43.38 -16.98 37.08
C GLN A 184 -44.59 -17.08 36.15
N THR A 185 -45.05 -15.94 35.62
CA THR A 185 -46.30 -15.77 34.87
C THR A 185 -46.06 -14.75 33.75
N GLY A 186 -46.68 -14.93 32.58
CA GLY A 186 -46.54 -13.97 31.48
C GLY A 186 -45.11 -13.88 30.94
N ASP A 187 -44.64 -12.66 30.67
CA ASP A 187 -43.30 -12.36 30.13
C ASP A 187 -42.19 -12.41 31.19
N GLY A 188 -42.54 -12.62 32.46
CA GLY A 188 -41.62 -12.78 33.58
C GLY A 188 -41.14 -11.47 34.20
N PHE A 189 -41.72 -10.32 33.81
CA PHE A 189 -41.43 -9.02 34.41
C PHE A 189 -42.58 -8.54 35.30
N CYS A 190 -42.23 -7.81 36.35
CA CYS A 190 -43.18 -7.32 37.35
C CYS A 190 -43.65 -5.89 37.08
N ASP A 191 -42.97 -5.17 36.19
CA ASP A 191 -43.32 -3.82 35.76
C ASP A 191 -44.00 -3.79 34.38
N THR A 192 -44.23 -4.96 33.77
CA THR A 192 -45.08 -5.15 32.59
C THR A 192 -46.44 -5.69 33.04
N PRO A 193 -47.55 -5.00 32.76
CA PRO A 193 -48.87 -5.55 33.02
C PRO A 193 -49.12 -6.78 32.13
N ALA A 194 -49.83 -7.78 32.67
CA ALA A 194 -50.19 -8.98 31.93
C ALA A 194 -50.99 -8.67 30.65
N ASP A 195 -50.67 -9.37 29.57
CA ASP A 195 -51.11 -9.11 28.20
C ASP A 195 -51.59 -10.37 27.48
N LEU A 196 -52.91 -10.54 27.41
CA LEU A 196 -53.55 -11.61 26.64
C LEU A 196 -53.96 -11.08 25.26
N GLU A 197 -52.96 -10.84 24.41
CA GLU A 197 -53.08 -10.17 23.11
C GLU A 197 -54.31 -10.62 22.30
N ASP A 198 -54.55 -11.93 22.16
CA ASP A 198 -55.71 -12.53 21.45
C ASP A 198 -57.10 -12.01 21.91
N PHE A 199 -57.21 -11.49 23.14
CA PHE A 199 -58.46 -11.02 23.76
C PHE A 199 -58.48 -9.51 24.03
N CYS A 200 -57.45 -8.81 23.58
CA CYS A 200 -57.19 -7.41 23.83
C CYS A 200 -57.18 -6.61 22.53
N SER A 201 -57.42 -5.30 22.62
CA SER A 201 -57.35 -4.39 21.48
C SER A 201 -56.85 -3.02 21.91
N ALA A 202 -56.00 -2.41 21.08
CA ALA A 202 -55.46 -1.07 21.33
C ALA A 202 -56.27 0.01 20.62
N ASN A 203 -56.52 1.12 21.32
CA ASN A 203 -56.96 2.36 20.73
C ASN A 203 -55.72 3.19 20.35
N ASN A 204 -55.38 3.22 19.06
CA ASN A 204 -54.18 3.89 18.55
C ASN A 204 -54.16 5.41 18.82
N ALA A 205 -55.31 6.06 18.99
CA ALA A 205 -55.37 7.50 19.26
C ALA A 205 -55.10 7.82 20.75
N ALA A 206 -55.47 6.91 21.65
CA ALA A 206 -55.29 7.09 23.09
C ALA A 206 -54.07 6.33 23.63
N CYS A 207 -53.49 5.41 22.86
CA CYS A 207 -52.50 4.43 23.28
C CYS A 207 -52.89 3.71 24.57
N ILE A 208 -54.12 3.21 24.58
CA ILE A 208 -54.70 2.41 25.67
C ILE A 208 -55.13 1.08 25.09
N ALA A 209 -54.67 -0.02 25.68
CA ALA A 209 -55.17 -1.35 25.36
C ALA A 209 -56.24 -1.79 26.37
N THR A 210 -57.28 -2.43 25.86
CA THR A 210 -58.42 -2.92 26.66
C THR A 210 -58.74 -4.36 26.30
N CYS A 211 -59.04 -5.17 27.31
CA CYS A 211 -59.28 -6.60 27.16
C CYS A 211 -60.72 -6.96 27.51
N THR A 212 -61.24 -7.98 26.83
CA THR A 212 -62.62 -8.48 27.03
C THR A 212 -62.71 -9.58 28.08
N VAL A 213 -61.57 -10.12 28.49
CA VAL A 213 -61.44 -11.20 29.47
C VAL A 213 -60.84 -10.69 30.78
N ALA A 214 -61.12 -11.43 31.85
CA ALA A 214 -60.54 -11.22 33.16
C ALA A 214 -59.67 -12.42 33.53
N ASP A 215 -58.71 -12.19 34.41
CA ASP A 215 -57.86 -13.25 34.93
C ASP A 215 -58.66 -14.24 35.82
N PRO A 216 -58.04 -15.33 36.27
CA PRO A 216 -58.70 -16.29 37.18
C PRO A 216 -59.19 -15.72 38.51
N LEU A 217 -58.85 -14.47 38.87
CA LEU A 217 -59.36 -13.74 40.04
C LEU A 217 -60.50 -12.77 39.70
N GLY A 218 -60.87 -12.64 38.41
CA GLY A 218 -61.93 -11.75 37.94
C GLY A 218 -61.47 -10.31 37.69
N ILE A 219 -60.16 -10.06 37.62
CA ILE A 219 -59.59 -8.74 37.29
C ILE A 219 -59.37 -8.64 35.78
N THR A 220 -59.92 -7.62 35.15
CA THR A 220 -59.73 -7.37 33.71
C THR A 220 -58.29 -6.99 33.39
N TYR A 221 -57.72 -7.59 32.34
CA TYR A 221 -56.38 -7.25 31.85
C TYR A 221 -56.33 -5.81 31.30
N SER A 222 -55.20 -5.13 31.56
CA SER A 222 -54.93 -3.76 31.11
C SER A 222 -53.48 -3.65 30.64
N PRO A 223 -53.14 -4.24 29.47
CA PRO A 223 -51.78 -4.29 28.99
C PRO A 223 -51.24 -2.91 28.60
N ASP A 224 -49.91 -2.80 28.59
CA ASP A 224 -49.22 -1.58 28.21
C ASP A 224 -49.07 -1.49 26.69
N ALA A 225 -49.97 -0.74 26.05
CA ALA A 225 -49.94 -0.49 24.60
C ALA A 225 -48.68 0.26 24.12
N THR A 226 -47.87 0.81 25.03
CA THR A 226 -46.64 1.53 24.70
C THR A 226 -45.39 0.65 24.75
N ASN A 227 -45.51 -0.57 25.26
CA ASN A 227 -44.39 -1.50 25.39
C ASN A 227 -44.00 -2.07 24.02
N LEU A 228 -42.71 -1.96 23.68
CA LEU A 228 -42.16 -2.44 22.42
C LEU A 228 -42.25 -3.94 22.26
N MET A 229 -42.32 -4.75 23.31
CA MET A 229 -42.45 -6.21 23.23
C MET A 229 -43.90 -6.71 23.08
N SER A 230 -44.85 -5.80 22.89
CA SER A 230 -46.24 -6.10 22.56
C SER A 230 -46.49 -6.02 21.05
N TYR A 231 -47.65 -6.47 20.58
CA TYR A 231 -48.09 -6.32 19.18
C TYR A 231 -48.95 -5.08 18.92
N TYR A 232 -49.03 -4.15 19.88
CA TYR A 232 -49.72 -2.86 19.72
C TYR A 232 -48.85 -1.83 18.99
N THR A 233 -48.30 -2.22 17.83
CA THR A 233 -47.15 -1.59 17.14
C THR A 233 -47.26 -0.09 16.86
N GLU A 234 -48.49 0.45 16.71
CA GLU A 234 -48.72 1.87 16.43
C GLU A 234 -48.40 2.80 17.61
N CYS A 235 -48.47 2.28 18.84
CA CYS A 235 -48.25 3.04 20.07
C CYS A 235 -46.95 2.68 20.78
N ALA A 236 -46.27 1.64 20.31
CA ALA A 236 -45.12 1.03 20.96
C ALA A 236 -43.85 1.87 20.76
N HIS A 237 -43.23 2.32 21.84
CA HIS A 237 -42.05 3.22 21.78
C HIS A 237 -41.11 3.13 22.99
N ARG A 238 -41.35 2.22 23.95
CA ARG A 238 -40.48 2.08 25.14
C ARG A 238 -40.34 0.64 25.61
N PHE A 239 -39.29 0.40 26.38
CA PHE A 239 -39.13 -0.79 27.22
C PHE A 239 -39.36 -0.44 28.70
N SER A 240 -39.86 -1.39 29.48
CA SER A 240 -39.96 -1.25 30.94
C SER A 240 -38.57 -1.21 31.59
N LEU A 241 -38.50 -0.81 32.87
CA LEU A 241 -37.21 -0.74 33.57
C LEU A 241 -36.63 -2.13 33.80
N GLU A 242 -37.46 -3.12 34.15
CA GLU A 242 -36.97 -4.50 34.31
C GLU A 242 -36.55 -5.13 32.97
N GLN A 243 -37.22 -4.79 31.87
CA GLN A 243 -36.79 -5.18 30.52
C GLN A 243 -35.42 -4.56 30.17
N GLN A 244 -35.22 -3.27 30.45
CA GLN A 244 -33.92 -2.60 30.23
C GLN A 244 -32.80 -3.26 31.06
N GLU A 245 -33.06 -3.56 32.33
CA GLU A 245 -32.10 -4.25 33.20
C GLU A 245 -31.79 -5.67 32.72
N ARG A 246 -32.80 -6.38 32.18
CA ARG A 246 -32.60 -7.71 31.60
C ARG A 246 -31.68 -7.66 30.38
N MET A 247 -31.92 -6.74 29.45
CA MET A 247 -31.06 -6.55 28.29
C MET A 247 -29.63 -6.19 28.70
N ARG A 248 -29.48 -5.23 29.64
CA ARG A 248 -28.17 -4.84 30.20
C ARG A 248 -27.44 -6.04 30.79
N THR A 249 -28.14 -6.85 31.57
CA THR A 249 -27.59 -8.03 32.25
C THR A 249 -27.14 -9.08 31.24
N ILE A 250 -27.97 -9.37 30.24
CA ILE A 250 -27.63 -10.33 29.19
C ILE A 250 -26.40 -9.86 28.42
N TYR A 251 -26.38 -8.61 27.96
CA TYR A 251 -25.24 -8.03 27.24
C TYR A 251 -23.94 -8.12 28.04
N ASN A 252 -23.97 -7.77 29.34
CA ASN A 252 -22.77 -7.73 30.17
C ASN A 252 -22.27 -9.10 30.63
N LEU A 253 -23.16 -10.09 30.78
CA LEU A 253 -22.82 -11.34 31.47
C LEU A 253 -22.86 -12.58 30.56
N HIS A 254 -23.58 -12.56 29.44
CA HIS A 254 -23.71 -13.74 28.59
C HIS A 254 -22.51 -13.86 27.62
N PRO A 255 -21.80 -15.01 27.59
CA PRO A 255 -20.56 -15.15 26.81
C PRO A 255 -20.74 -14.88 25.31
N ASP A 256 -21.89 -15.24 24.73
CA ASP A 256 -22.14 -14.98 23.30
C ASP A 256 -22.19 -13.49 22.92
N TYR A 257 -22.24 -12.57 23.88
CA TYR A 257 -22.16 -11.12 23.66
C TYR A 257 -20.75 -10.56 23.86
N GLU A 258 -19.75 -11.39 24.12
CA GLU A 258 -18.36 -10.96 24.35
C GLU A 258 -17.80 -10.19 23.15
N GLU A 259 -18.02 -10.67 21.94
CA GLU A 259 -17.57 -10.02 20.70
C GLU A 259 -18.18 -8.64 20.47
N LEU A 260 -19.44 -8.41 20.90
CA LEU A 260 -20.08 -7.08 20.82
C LEU A 260 -19.51 -6.08 21.84
N ARG A 261 -18.86 -6.57 22.89
CA ARG A 261 -18.26 -5.74 23.96
C ARG A 261 -16.85 -5.28 23.62
N ILE A 262 -16.21 -5.94 22.67
CA ILE A 262 -14.95 -5.47 22.09
C ILE A 262 -15.34 -4.24 21.27
N ILE A 263 -15.02 -3.04 21.77
CA ILE A 263 -15.19 -1.81 21.00
C ILE A 263 -14.39 -2.02 19.71
N ASN A 264 -15.08 -2.11 18.57
CA ASN A 264 -14.45 -2.11 17.27
C ASN A 264 -14.24 -0.64 16.82
N PRO A 265 -13.01 -0.09 16.91
CA PRO A 265 -12.69 1.24 16.39
C PRO A 265 -12.81 1.35 14.85
N ALA A 266 -12.98 0.25 14.12
CA ALA A 266 -13.10 0.24 12.66
C ALA A 266 -14.49 0.63 12.12
N CYS A 267 -15.48 0.85 12.97
CA CYS A 267 -16.84 1.21 12.54
C CYS A 267 -17.02 2.67 12.05
N ALA A 268 -15.95 3.46 11.93
CA ALA A 268 -16.00 4.78 11.29
C ALA A 268 -14.63 5.27 10.77
N LEU A 269 -13.58 4.44 10.83
CA LEU A 269 -12.23 4.87 10.51
C LEU A 269 -11.79 4.22 9.20
N LYS A 270 -11.65 5.06 8.17
CA LYS A 270 -10.97 4.65 6.93
C LYS A 270 -9.48 4.56 7.24
N THR A 271 -9.09 3.43 7.84
CA THR A 271 -7.72 3.10 8.19
C THR A 271 -7.07 2.38 7.03
N GLY A 272 -5.88 2.83 6.68
CA GLY A 272 -5.02 2.20 5.72
C GLY A 272 -3.70 1.79 6.35
N HIS A 273 -3.02 0.87 5.68
CA HIS A 273 -1.69 0.43 6.04
C HIS A 273 -0.78 0.46 4.81
N ILE A 274 0.39 1.08 4.94
CA ILE A 274 1.39 1.13 3.88
C ILE A 274 2.64 0.44 4.38
N GLU A 275 3.09 -0.53 3.60
CA GLU A 275 4.33 -1.27 3.83
C GLU A 275 5.16 -1.31 2.56
N GLN A 276 6.48 -1.36 2.71
CA GLN A 276 7.39 -1.70 1.64
C GLN A 276 7.32 -3.21 1.40
N SER A 277 7.19 -3.65 0.15
CA SER A 277 7.35 -5.07 -0.19
C SER A 277 8.62 -5.28 -0.97
N CYS A 278 9.34 -6.32 -0.57
CA CYS A 278 10.72 -6.52 -0.96
C CYS A 278 11.08 -8.00 -0.73
N VAL A 279 11.91 -8.60 -1.59
CA VAL A 279 12.38 -9.98 -1.42
C VAL A 279 13.86 -9.94 -1.04
N LYS A 280 14.19 -10.33 0.19
CA LYS A 280 15.57 -10.51 0.66
C LYS A 280 15.87 -11.98 0.78
N GLN A 281 16.86 -12.48 0.03
CA GLN A 281 17.30 -13.88 0.09
C GLN A 281 16.15 -14.92 -0.07
N GLY A 282 15.09 -14.58 -0.81
CA GLY A 282 13.92 -15.44 -1.01
C GLY A 282 12.82 -15.33 0.05
N GLU A 283 12.94 -14.43 1.03
CA GLU A 283 11.93 -14.16 2.05
C GLU A 283 11.36 -12.74 1.90
N SER A 284 10.04 -12.61 2.08
CA SER A 284 9.31 -11.34 2.00
C SER A 284 9.27 -10.70 3.39
N PHE A 285 9.83 -9.50 3.52
CA PHE A 285 9.79 -8.72 4.76
C PHE A 285 8.99 -7.44 4.54
N PRO A 286 7.70 -7.41 4.90
CA PRO A 286 6.92 -6.18 4.86
C PRO A 286 7.39 -5.24 5.97
N GLU A 287 8.02 -4.13 5.60
CA GLU A 287 8.44 -3.08 6.53
C GLU A 287 7.43 -1.93 6.51
N PRO A 288 6.91 -1.47 7.66
CA PRO A 288 5.93 -0.39 7.71
C PRO A 288 6.55 0.96 7.27
N PHE A 289 5.75 1.80 6.60
CA PHE A 289 6.13 3.18 6.36
C PHE A 289 5.84 4.07 7.57
N GLU A 290 6.83 4.78 8.10
CA GLU A 290 6.64 5.76 9.17
C GLU A 290 6.74 7.18 8.60
N GLU A 291 5.87 8.09 9.04
CA GLU A 291 5.84 9.50 8.63
C GLU A 291 5.53 9.74 7.14
N LEU A 292 4.94 8.77 6.44
CA LEU A 292 4.51 8.92 5.05
C LEU A 292 3.21 9.72 4.96
N ASP A 293 3.25 10.82 4.21
CA ASP A 293 2.09 11.63 3.84
C ASP A 293 1.14 10.83 2.93
N VAL A 294 -0.13 10.74 3.31
CA VAL A 294 -1.21 10.15 2.50
C VAL A 294 -2.31 11.18 2.28
N LYS A 295 -2.65 11.42 1.02
CA LYS A 295 -3.58 12.48 0.61
C LYS A 295 -4.84 11.88 -0.01
N ILE A 296 -6.00 12.41 0.35
CA ILE A 296 -7.26 12.21 -0.38
C ILE A 296 -7.56 13.46 -1.17
N ARG A 297 -7.67 13.34 -2.50
CA ARG A 297 -8.13 14.41 -3.37
C ARG A 297 -9.62 14.26 -3.66
N GLN A 298 -10.34 15.37 -3.54
CA GLN A 298 -11.70 15.54 -4.02
C GLN A 298 -11.80 16.87 -4.75
N GLN A 299 -12.01 16.89 -6.05
CA GLN A 299 -12.33 18.15 -6.75
C GLN A 299 -13.85 18.39 -6.62
N PRO A 300 -14.35 19.54 -6.12
CA PRO A 300 -13.66 20.80 -5.73
C PRO A 300 -13.50 20.99 -4.20
N LEU A 301 -13.53 19.91 -3.41
CA LEU A 301 -13.57 19.92 -1.94
C LEU A 301 -12.15 19.91 -1.31
N PRO A 302 -12.01 20.16 0.00
CA PRO A 302 -10.70 20.20 0.66
C PRO A 302 -9.93 18.89 0.54
N ILE A 303 -8.62 19.00 0.33
CA ILE A 303 -7.68 17.87 0.39
C ILE A 303 -7.55 17.44 1.85
N CYS A 304 -7.73 16.15 2.11
CA CYS A 304 -7.47 15.56 3.42
C CYS A 304 -6.10 14.93 3.44
N ASN A 305 -5.34 15.19 4.50
CA ASN A 305 -4.02 14.60 4.69
C ASN A 305 -4.04 13.75 5.96
N SER A 306 -3.31 12.65 5.93
CA SER A 306 -2.95 11.83 7.08
C SER A 306 -1.49 11.45 6.96
N ILE A 307 -0.88 11.06 8.06
CA ILE A 307 0.52 10.62 8.12
C ILE A 307 0.52 9.23 8.75
N THR A 308 1.31 8.30 8.20
CA THR A 308 1.46 6.97 8.78
C THR A 308 2.21 7.01 10.12
N ASN A 309 1.81 6.17 11.06
CA ASN A 309 2.55 5.95 12.31
C ASN A 309 3.68 4.91 12.12
N ALA A 310 4.46 4.66 13.17
CA ALA A 310 5.52 3.65 13.20
C ALA A 310 5.11 2.23 12.76
N GLY A 311 3.80 1.92 12.79
CA GLY A 311 3.25 0.65 12.35
C GLY A 311 2.76 0.66 10.91
N GLY A 312 3.04 1.69 10.09
CA GLY A 312 2.57 1.77 8.70
C GLY A 312 1.13 2.25 8.57
N ARG A 313 0.45 2.46 9.70
CA ARG A 313 -0.99 2.70 9.74
C ARG A 313 -1.27 4.19 9.70
N TYR A 314 -2.23 4.56 8.88
CA TYR A 314 -2.77 5.91 8.82
C TYR A 314 -4.29 5.88 8.99
N GLN A 315 -4.83 7.03 9.36
CA GLN A 315 -6.25 7.20 9.55
C GLN A 315 -6.65 8.61 9.12
N PHE A 316 -7.68 8.71 8.31
CA PHE A 316 -8.28 10.01 8.03
C PHE A 316 -9.29 10.35 9.12
N ASN A 317 -9.12 11.51 9.76
CA ASN A 317 -10.17 12.12 10.57
C ASN A 317 -11.40 12.42 9.70
N PRO A 318 -12.62 12.55 10.27
CA PRO A 318 -13.80 12.92 9.51
C PRO A 318 -13.58 14.26 8.81
N CYS A 319 -13.21 14.18 7.53
CA CYS A 319 -13.37 15.30 6.64
C CYS A 319 -14.86 15.42 6.34
N ASN A 320 -15.37 16.61 6.09
CA ASN A 320 -16.75 16.77 5.61
C ASN A 320 -16.87 16.05 4.25
N TRP A 321 -17.37 14.82 4.28
CA TRP A 321 -17.53 13.97 3.10
C TRP A 321 -18.90 14.30 2.47
N ALA A 322 -18.92 15.00 1.34
CA ALA A 322 -20.08 14.92 0.45
C ALA A 322 -20.00 13.60 -0.33
N ASP A 323 -21.09 12.87 -0.55
CA ASP A 323 -21.08 11.60 -1.30
C ASP A 323 -20.28 11.69 -2.63
N GLY A 324 -19.48 10.66 -2.95
CA GLY A 324 -18.82 10.55 -4.26
C GLY A 324 -17.49 9.78 -4.27
N LYS A 325 -16.82 9.80 -5.42
CA LYS A 325 -15.50 9.16 -5.63
C LYS A 325 -14.37 9.95 -4.95
N ARG A 326 -13.31 9.25 -4.54
CA ARG A 326 -12.13 9.81 -3.85
C ARG A 326 -10.85 9.15 -4.32
N ASP A 327 -9.84 9.94 -4.63
CA ASP A 327 -8.51 9.42 -5.00
C ASP A 327 -7.61 9.44 -3.77
N ILE A 328 -7.20 8.26 -3.31
CA ILE A 328 -6.25 8.08 -2.21
C ILE A 328 -4.86 7.96 -2.83
N MET A 329 -3.91 8.76 -2.38
CA MET A 329 -2.58 8.89 -2.97
C MET A 329 -1.52 9.02 -1.87
N PRO A 330 -0.64 8.02 -1.70
CA PRO A 330 0.59 8.19 -0.91
C PRO A 330 1.54 9.20 -1.56
N ASP A 331 2.45 9.77 -0.79
CA ASP A 331 3.50 10.64 -1.33
C ASP A 331 4.54 9.85 -2.15
N LEU A 332 4.68 10.22 -3.42
CA LEU A 332 5.55 9.54 -4.39
C LEU A 332 7.03 9.93 -4.24
N GLU A 333 7.30 11.08 -3.61
CA GLU A 333 8.65 11.60 -3.40
C GLU A 333 9.05 11.53 -1.92
N PHE A 334 8.56 10.51 -1.21
CA PHE A 334 8.89 10.28 0.19
C PHE A 334 10.39 10.03 0.37
N SER A 335 11.02 10.77 1.30
CA SER A 335 12.45 10.66 1.63
C SER A 335 13.41 11.01 0.47
N ASP A 336 14.71 10.80 0.67
CA ASP A 336 15.74 11.06 -0.32
C ASP A 336 15.59 10.10 -1.53
N PRO A 337 15.60 10.59 -2.78
CA PRO A 337 15.64 9.75 -3.98
C PRO A 337 16.75 8.69 -4.00
N LEU A 338 17.89 8.94 -3.34
CA LEU A 338 19.02 8.02 -3.19
C LEU A 338 18.89 7.04 -2.01
N ASN A 339 17.83 7.11 -1.21
CA ASN A 339 17.59 6.17 -0.12
C ASN A 339 17.60 4.72 -0.66
N GLY A 340 18.63 3.96 -0.28
CA GLY A 340 18.88 2.60 -0.74
C GLY A 340 19.46 2.45 -2.15
N VAL A 341 19.31 3.46 -3.02
CA VAL A 341 19.75 3.37 -4.41
C VAL A 341 21.27 3.51 -4.51
N THR A 342 21.94 2.43 -4.89
CA THR A 342 23.40 2.34 -4.97
C THR A 342 23.89 1.84 -6.32
N THR A 343 25.21 1.91 -6.53
CA THR A 343 25.84 1.35 -7.74
C THR A 343 25.75 -0.17 -7.76
N TYR A 344 25.51 -0.83 -6.63
CA TYR A 344 25.23 -2.26 -6.63
C TYR A 344 23.88 -2.60 -7.28
N ASP A 345 22.85 -1.77 -7.11
CA ASP A 345 21.56 -1.96 -7.80
C ASP A 345 21.73 -1.96 -9.32
N VAL A 346 22.62 -1.10 -9.84
CA VAL A 346 23.02 -1.10 -11.25
C VAL A 346 23.62 -2.43 -11.68
N VAL A 347 24.46 -3.06 -10.84
CA VAL A 347 25.02 -4.40 -11.10
C VAL A 347 23.93 -5.46 -11.18
N VAL A 348 22.98 -5.44 -10.23
CA VAL A 348 21.89 -6.43 -10.18
C VAL A 348 21.00 -6.28 -11.42
N ILE A 349 20.65 -5.05 -11.82
CA ILE A 349 19.89 -4.78 -13.06
C ILE A 349 20.68 -5.25 -14.30
N GLN A 350 22.00 -4.98 -14.35
CA GLN A 350 22.86 -5.42 -15.43
C GLN A 350 22.89 -6.95 -15.54
N LYS A 351 23.05 -7.67 -14.42
CA LYS A 351 23.02 -9.14 -14.40
C LYS A 351 21.67 -9.70 -14.85
N HIS A 352 20.56 -9.03 -14.52
CA HIS A 352 19.24 -9.39 -15.03
C HIS A 352 19.16 -9.24 -16.56
N ILE A 353 19.59 -8.10 -17.11
CA ILE A 353 19.60 -7.83 -18.55
C ILE A 353 20.48 -8.85 -19.30
N LEU A 354 21.61 -9.24 -18.70
CA LEU A 354 22.52 -10.25 -19.25
C LEU A 354 22.05 -11.70 -19.03
N ILE A 355 20.94 -11.92 -18.32
CA ILE A 355 20.40 -13.24 -17.96
C ILE A 355 21.44 -14.07 -17.18
N LEU A 356 22.26 -13.40 -16.36
CA LEU A 356 23.18 -14.06 -15.43
C LEU A 356 22.45 -14.39 -14.12
N GLU A 357 21.75 -13.40 -13.58
CA GLU A 357 20.91 -13.52 -12.38
C GLU A 357 19.56 -12.82 -12.63
N PRO A 358 18.56 -13.55 -13.17
CA PRO A 358 17.25 -12.99 -13.43
C PRO A 358 16.53 -12.59 -12.13
N PHE A 359 15.72 -11.53 -12.18
CA PHE A 359 14.83 -11.15 -11.10
C PHE A 359 13.86 -12.28 -10.74
N THR A 360 13.58 -12.40 -9.44
CA THR A 360 12.75 -13.46 -8.86
C THR A 360 11.41 -12.95 -8.35
N SER A 361 11.21 -11.63 -8.36
CA SER A 361 10.03 -10.98 -7.79
C SER A 361 9.53 -9.86 -8.70
N PRO A 362 8.20 -9.70 -8.87
CA PRO A 362 7.63 -8.60 -9.65
C PRO A 362 8.01 -7.22 -9.11
N PHE A 363 8.26 -7.09 -7.80
CA PHE A 363 8.70 -5.82 -7.22
C PHE A 363 10.07 -5.37 -7.74
N GLN A 364 10.97 -6.30 -8.08
CA GLN A 364 12.28 -5.97 -8.66
C GLN A 364 12.16 -5.38 -10.06
N TYR A 365 11.20 -5.86 -10.87
CA TYR A 365 10.91 -5.27 -12.18
C TYR A 365 10.43 -3.82 -12.03
N ILE A 366 9.51 -3.55 -11.09
CA ILE A 366 9.00 -2.19 -10.86
C ILE A 366 10.11 -1.27 -10.34
N ALA A 367 10.96 -1.78 -9.44
CA ALA A 367 12.11 -1.03 -8.93
C ALA A 367 13.14 -0.73 -10.04
N ALA A 368 13.38 -1.67 -10.95
CA ALA A 368 14.36 -1.54 -12.03
C ALA A 368 13.90 -0.62 -13.18
N ASP A 369 12.60 -0.40 -13.39
CA ASP A 369 12.05 0.45 -14.46
C ASP A 369 12.14 1.95 -14.09
N ALA A 370 13.36 2.47 -14.00
CA ALA A 370 13.63 3.84 -13.58
C ALA A 370 13.07 4.91 -14.54
N ASN A 371 12.86 4.57 -15.81
CA ASN A 371 12.30 5.48 -16.81
C ASN A 371 10.79 5.31 -17.06
N ASN A 372 10.11 4.41 -16.33
CA ASN A 372 8.67 4.16 -16.38
C ASN A 372 8.19 3.77 -17.79
N THR A 373 8.94 2.90 -18.48
CA THR A 373 8.61 2.40 -19.82
C THR A 373 7.91 1.04 -19.81
N GLY A 374 7.87 0.35 -18.66
CA GLY A 374 7.37 -1.02 -18.56
C GLY A 374 8.28 -2.04 -19.25
N SER A 375 9.59 -1.78 -19.26
CA SER A 375 10.62 -2.68 -19.77
C SER A 375 11.95 -2.40 -19.08
N ILE A 376 12.77 -3.44 -18.83
CA ILE A 376 14.08 -3.27 -18.19
C ILE A 376 15.17 -3.26 -19.25
N THR A 377 15.87 -2.14 -19.37
CA THR A 377 16.84 -1.88 -20.44
C THR A 377 18.08 -1.16 -19.92
N PRO A 378 19.17 -1.06 -20.71
CA PRO A 378 20.33 -0.25 -20.32
C PRO A 378 20.00 1.24 -20.08
N GLN A 379 18.89 1.75 -20.60
CA GLN A 379 18.43 3.10 -20.33
C GLN A 379 18.06 3.30 -18.86
N ASP A 380 17.54 2.28 -18.17
CA ASP A 380 17.21 2.35 -16.75
C ASP A 380 18.47 2.48 -15.89
N ILE A 381 19.52 1.73 -16.27
CA ILE A 381 20.86 1.87 -15.68
C ILE A 381 21.38 3.31 -15.83
N ILE A 382 21.19 3.93 -17.00
CA ILE A 382 21.62 5.31 -17.24
C ILE A 382 20.88 6.28 -16.30
N GLU A 383 19.56 6.13 -16.12
CA GLU A 383 18.79 7.01 -15.24
C GLU A 383 19.20 6.86 -13.76
N ILE A 384 19.40 5.63 -13.27
CA ILE A 384 19.89 5.37 -11.90
C ILE A 384 21.30 5.94 -11.71
N ARG A 385 22.21 5.74 -12.68
CA ARG A 385 23.56 6.33 -12.63
C ARG A 385 23.54 7.84 -12.54
N ARG A 386 22.68 8.49 -13.33
CA ARG A 386 22.55 9.96 -13.31
C ARG A 386 22.06 10.47 -11.95
N LEU A 387 21.20 9.70 -11.28
CA LEU A 387 20.77 10.00 -9.93
C LEU A 387 21.92 9.84 -8.92
N ILE A 388 22.64 8.71 -8.93
CA ILE A 388 23.79 8.44 -8.04
C ILE A 388 24.90 9.48 -8.20
N LEU A 389 25.16 9.91 -9.44
CA LEU A 389 26.13 10.98 -9.74
C LEU A 389 25.64 12.37 -9.35
N GLY A 390 24.36 12.54 -9.00
CA GLY A 390 23.75 13.83 -8.72
C GLY A 390 23.62 14.72 -9.96
N ILE A 391 23.60 14.14 -11.16
CA ILE A 391 23.34 14.85 -12.43
C ILE A 391 21.88 15.30 -12.49
N VAL A 392 20.98 14.47 -11.96
CA VAL A 392 19.57 14.80 -11.76
C VAL A 392 19.25 14.67 -10.27
N PRO A 393 18.40 15.55 -9.72
CA PRO A 393 17.99 15.44 -8.32
C PRO A 393 16.92 14.38 -8.10
N ASN A 394 16.16 14.02 -9.15
CA ASN A 394 15.06 13.03 -9.14
C ASN A 394 15.00 12.32 -10.50
N PHE A 395 14.28 11.21 -10.60
CA PHE A 395 13.98 10.55 -11.87
C PHE A 395 13.16 11.47 -12.79
N PRO A 396 13.57 11.74 -14.05
CA PRO A 396 12.86 12.68 -14.92
C PRO A 396 11.49 12.20 -15.40
N LEU A 397 11.28 10.88 -15.48
CA LEU A 397 10.10 10.23 -16.07
C LEU A 397 9.36 9.30 -15.09
N ASN A 398 9.85 9.20 -13.85
CA ASN A 398 9.29 8.35 -12.80
C ASN A 398 9.36 9.08 -11.45
N SER A 399 8.76 8.51 -10.41
CA SER A 399 8.86 9.02 -9.04
C SER A 399 9.80 8.17 -8.19
N SER A 400 10.25 8.71 -7.06
CA SER A 400 11.15 7.98 -6.14
C SER A 400 10.53 6.67 -5.61
N TRP A 401 9.23 6.68 -5.35
CA TRP A 401 8.45 5.52 -4.90
C TRP A 401 7.24 5.29 -5.79
N ARG A 402 6.90 4.01 -5.99
CA ARG A 402 5.67 3.56 -6.65
C ARG A 402 4.86 2.73 -5.68
N TYR A 403 3.54 2.91 -5.70
CA TYR A 403 2.65 2.24 -4.76
C TYR A 403 1.64 1.36 -5.46
N ILE A 404 1.48 0.13 -4.99
CA ILE A 404 0.56 -0.85 -5.53
C ILE A 404 -0.60 -0.98 -4.53
N PRO A 405 -1.83 -0.61 -4.90
CA PRO A 405 -3.00 -0.81 -4.03
C PRO A 405 -3.15 -2.29 -3.64
N LYS A 406 -3.23 -2.57 -2.34
CA LYS A 406 -3.50 -3.92 -1.82
C LYS A 406 -4.84 -4.47 -2.29
N LEU A 407 -5.77 -3.58 -2.66
CA LEU A 407 -7.02 -3.93 -3.35
C LEU A 407 -6.79 -4.79 -4.60
N TYR A 408 -5.80 -4.45 -5.43
CA TYR A 408 -5.49 -5.20 -6.64
C TYR A 408 -4.71 -6.47 -6.31
N LEU A 409 -3.72 -6.40 -5.40
CA LEU A 409 -2.97 -7.58 -4.95
C LEU A 409 -3.86 -8.64 -4.30
N GLY A 410 -4.96 -8.23 -3.64
CA GLY A 410 -5.95 -9.14 -3.08
C GLY A 410 -6.90 -9.77 -4.11
N ASN A 411 -6.85 -9.36 -5.38
CA ASN A 411 -7.65 -9.95 -6.46
C ASN A 411 -6.86 -11.09 -7.14
N PRO A 412 -7.32 -12.34 -7.07
CA PRO A 412 -6.59 -13.49 -7.63
C PRO A 412 -6.30 -13.39 -9.14
N ALA A 413 -7.21 -12.78 -9.92
CA ALA A 413 -7.04 -12.64 -11.36
C ALA A 413 -5.95 -11.64 -11.72
N PHE A 414 -5.86 -10.53 -10.98
CA PHE A 414 -4.77 -9.58 -11.11
C PHE A 414 -3.46 -10.20 -10.61
N TYR A 415 -3.46 -10.76 -9.40
CA TYR A 415 -2.27 -11.30 -8.77
C TYR A 415 -1.62 -12.41 -9.61
N SER A 416 -2.42 -13.26 -10.25
CA SER A 416 -1.90 -14.31 -11.14
C SER A 416 -1.16 -13.80 -12.37
N GLN A 417 -1.49 -12.60 -12.87
CA GLN A 417 -0.75 -11.94 -13.95
C GLN A 417 0.44 -11.17 -13.37
N PHE A 418 0.22 -10.47 -12.27
CA PHE A 418 1.27 -9.70 -11.59
C PHE A 418 2.48 -10.57 -11.19
N ASP A 419 2.25 -11.81 -10.76
CA ASP A 419 3.27 -12.76 -10.29
C ASP A 419 3.75 -13.74 -11.38
N ASP A 420 3.37 -13.56 -12.65
CA ASP A 420 3.71 -14.51 -13.72
C ASP A 420 5.15 -14.39 -14.27
N GLY A 421 5.95 -13.50 -13.68
CA GLY A 421 7.31 -13.19 -14.07
C GLY A 421 7.47 -11.88 -14.85
N ASN A 422 6.38 -11.23 -15.28
CA ASN A 422 6.43 -9.89 -15.87
C ASN A 422 5.23 -9.03 -15.42
N PRO A 423 5.35 -8.23 -14.35
CA PRO A 423 4.22 -7.45 -13.84
C PRO A 423 3.73 -6.35 -14.80
N PHE A 424 4.48 -6.03 -15.87
CA PHE A 424 4.13 -4.92 -16.77
C PHE A 424 2.92 -5.19 -17.66
N ASP A 425 2.58 -6.46 -17.90
CA ASP A 425 1.39 -6.82 -18.68
C ASP A 425 0.13 -7.00 -17.82
N ALA A 426 0.29 -7.02 -16.49
CA ALA A 426 -0.80 -7.21 -15.54
C ALA A 426 -1.88 -6.14 -15.71
N GLN A 427 -3.13 -6.60 -15.78
CA GLN A 427 -4.28 -5.73 -15.93
C GLN A 427 -5.20 -5.83 -14.70
N ALA A 428 -5.53 -4.67 -14.13
CA ALA A 428 -6.48 -4.59 -13.03
C ALA A 428 -7.80 -3.99 -13.53
N ILE A 429 -8.93 -4.56 -13.11
CA ILE A 429 -10.23 -3.91 -13.28
C ILE A 429 -10.49 -3.10 -12.02
N ASP A 430 -10.62 -1.78 -12.16
CA ASP A 430 -11.01 -0.91 -11.05
C ASP A 430 -12.44 -1.28 -10.60
N PRO A 431 -12.64 -1.80 -9.38
CA PRO A 431 -13.92 -2.36 -8.98
C PRO A 431 -14.98 -1.28 -8.71
N PHE A 432 -14.62 0.00 -8.63
CA PHE A 432 -15.56 1.10 -8.41
C PHE A 432 -16.09 1.70 -9.71
N ILE A 433 -15.38 1.54 -10.82
CA ILE A 433 -15.72 2.17 -12.12
C ILE A 433 -15.72 1.20 -13.30
N GLY A 434 -15.27 -0.04 -13.11
CA GLY A 434 -15.25 -1.09 -14.14
C GLY A 434 -14.25 -0.84 -15.27
N THR A 435 -13.29 0.06 -15.09
CA THR A 435 -12.29 0.38 -16.12
C THR A 435 -11.05 -0.49 -15.97
N LEU A 436 -10.52 -0.94 -17.10
CA LEU A 436 -9.22 -1.60 -17.15
C LEU A 436 -8.10 -0.59 -16.85
N ARG A 437 -7.15 -1.01 -16.02
CA ARG A 437 -5.93 -0.31 -15.65
C ARG A 437 -4.73 -1.18 -16.04
N SER A 438 -3.63 -0.55 -16.47
CA SER A 438 -2.41 -1.24 -16.92
C SER A 438 -1.16 -0.53 -16.41
N TYR A 439 0.00 -1.18 -16.39
CA TYR A 439 1.22 -0.57 -15.82
C TYR A 439 1.53 0.81 -16.44
N ASN A 440 1.61 0.86 -17.77
CA ASN A 440 1.84 2.08 -18.54
C ASN A 440 0.55 2.84 -18.86
N CYS A 441 0.61 4.18 -18.83
CA CYS A 441 -0.50 5.04 -19.23
C CYS A 441 -0.17 5.85 -20.51
N PRO A 442 -0.66 5.44 -21.70
CA PRO A 442 -0.28 6.07 -22.98
C PRO A 442 -0.76 7.53 -23.16
N ASN A 443 -1.62 8.04 -22.27
CA ASN A 443 -2.19 9.39 -22.37
C ASN A 443 -2.27 10.10 -21.01
N PRO A 444 -1.22 10.83 -20.58
CA PRO A 444 -1.13 11.44 -19.25
C PRO A 444 -1.93 12.75 -19.09
N GLN A 445 -2.79 13.13 -20.04
CA GLN A 445 -3.42 14.47 -20.11
C GLN A 445 -4.62 14.69 -19.16
N THR A 446 -4.62 14.10 -17.96
CA THR A 446 -5.63 14.42 -16.93
C THR A 446 -5.00 15.08 -15.70
N PRO A 447 -5.68 16.02 -15.03
CA PRO A 447 -5.17 16.69 -13.82
C PRO A 447 -5.07 15.78 -12.58
N LEU A 448 -5.52 14.53 -12.70
CA LEU A 448 -5.18 13.44 -11.79
C LEU A 448 -4.02 12.66 -12.42
N PRO A 449 -2.89 12.50 -11.71
CA PRO A 449 -1.86 11.56 -12.14
C PRO A 449 -2.52 10.20 -12.38
N ASN A 450 -2.18 9.56 -13.50
CA ASN A 450 -2.24 8.10 -13.59
C ASN A 450 -3.63 7.42 -13.62
N ASN A 451 -4.72 8.09 -14.02
CA ASN A 451 -6.08 7.48 -14.15
C ASN A 451 -6.19 6.31 -15.17
N CYS A 452 -5.10 5.78 -15.71
CA CYS A 452 -5.14 4.53 -16.48
C CYS A 452 -4.14 3.47 -16.02
N THR A 453 -3.38 3.74 -14.95
CA THR A 453 -2.54 2.74 -14.28
C THR A 453 -3.13 2.25 -12.98
N TRP A 454 -2.73 1.01 -12.63
CA TRP A 454 -3.07 0.38 -11.36
C TRP A 454 -2.10 0.78 -10.25
N LEU A 455 -1.13 1.66 -10.53
CA LEU A 455 -0.19 2.22 -9.56
C LEU A 455 -0.65 3.55 -8.96
N ASP A 456 -0.04 3.87 -7.82
CA ASP A 456 0.08 5.17 -7.16
C ASP A 456 -1.19 5.75 -6.53
N HIS A 457 -2.36 5.24 -6.92
CA HIS A 457 -3.64 5.68 -6.36
C HIS A 457 -4.75 4.65 -6.53
N VAL A 458 -5.84 4.86 -5.80
CA VAL A 458 -7.11 4.16 -6.00
C VAL A 458 -8.28 5.13 -5.86
N SER A 459 -9.23 5.04 -6.79
CA SER A 459 -10.44 5.87 -6.82
C SER A 459 -11.59 5.16 -6.09
N VAL A 460 -11.76 5.43 -4.80
CA VAL A 460 -12.75 4.75 -3.94
C VAL A 460 -14.10 5.46 -3.99
N SER A 461 -15.17 4.68 -4.20
CA SER A 461 -16.55 5.12 -3.91
C SER A 461 -16.87 4.79 -2.45
N THR A 462 -17.05 5.80 -1.60
CA THR A 462 -17.20 5.62 -0.14
C THR A 462 -18.40 4.77 0.27
N ASN A 463 -19.41 4.69 -0.60
CA ASN A 463 -20.67 3.98 -0.35
C ASN A 463 -20.62 2.55 -0.91
N HIS A 464 -19.51 2.14 -1.53
CA HIS A 464 -19.32 0.79 -2.06
C HIS A 464 -18.84 -0.17 -0.96
N PRO A 465 -19.27 -1.45 -0.92
CA PRO A 465 -18.87 -2.40 0.13
C PRO A 465 -17.35 -2.55 0.30
N LEU A 466 -16.60 -2.54 -0.82
CA LEU A 466 -15.13 -2.61 -0.79
C LEU A 466 -14.49 -1.44 -0.03
N ALA A 467 -15.15 -0.28 0.08
CA ALA A 467 -14.63 0.85 0.85
C ALA A 467 -14.56 0.58 2.37
N GLN A 468 -15.11 -0.54 2.85
CA GLN A 468 -15.00 -0.98 4.24
C GLN A 468 -13.81 -1.94 4.46
N LEU A 469 -13.15 -2.41 3.40
CA LEU A 469 -11.99 -3.27 3.51
C LEU A 469 -10.71 -2.44 3.71
N GLU A 470 -9.88 -2.80 4.69
CA GLU A 470 -8.57 -2.17 4.91
C GLU A 470 -7.69 -2.19 3.66
N ASN A 471 -7.74 -3.27 2.86
CA ASN A 471 -6.99 -3.40 1.60
C ASN A 471 -7.31 -2.30 0.57
N THR A 472 -8.53 -1.75 0.59
CA THR A 472 -8.92 -0.63 -0.27
C THR A 472 -8.18 0.66 0.05
N TRP A 473 -7.74 0.79 1.31
CA TRP A 473 -7.01 1.93 1.82
C TRP A 473 -5.53 1.59 2.03
N SER A 474 -5.04 0.45 1.53
CA SER A 474 -3.69 -0.01 1.83
C SER A 474 -2.87 -0.13 0.56
N PHE A 475 -1.56 0.08 0.71
CA PHE A 475 -0.62 0.08 -0.41
C PHE A 475 0.62 -0.71 -0.07
N VAL A 476 1.27 -1.21 -1.12
CA VAL A 476 2.61 -1.77 -1.08
C VAL A 476 3.54 -0.81 -1.82
N GLY A 477 4.53 -0.26 -1.13
CA GLY A 477 5.53 0.63 -1.70
C GLY A 477 6.72 -0.13 -2.31
N VAL A 478 7.22 0.37 -3.43
CA VAL A 478 8.43 -0.09 -4.12
C VAL A 478 9.32 1.12 -4.39
N LYS A 479 10.57 1.07 -3.94
CA LYS A 479 11.55 2.12 -4.19
C LYS A 479 12.11 1.97 -5.60
N VAL A 480 11.95 2.99 -6.43
CA VAL A 480 12.54 3.01 -7.77
C VAL A 480 14.05 3.14 -7.64
N GLY A 481 14.78 2.29 -8.36
CA GLY A 481 16.23 2.19 -8.36
C GLY A 481 16.84 1.27 -7.30
N ASP A 482 16.06 0.81 -6.30
CA ASP A 482 16.53 -0.11 -5.25
C ASP A 482 15.95 -1.51 -5.51
N VAL A 483 16.77 -2.38 -6.12
CA VAL A 483 16.36 -3.75 -6.49
C VAL A 483 16.84 -4.80 -5.49
N ASN A 484 17.70 -4.42 -4.55
CA ASN A 484 18.19 -5.26 -3.47
C ASN A 484 17.49 -5.01 -2.11
N CYS A 485 16.58 -4.04 -2.08
CA CYS A 485 15.64 -3.77 -1.01
C CYS A 485 16.28 -3.24 0.28
N ASN A 486 17.31 -2.42 0.17
CA ASN A 486 18.00 -1.82 1.32
C ASN A 486 17.45 -0.43 1.70
N ALA A 487 16.55 0.16 0.90
CA ALA A 487 15.91 1.43 1.21
C ALA A 487 15.10 1.33 2.51
N LYS A 488 15.13 2.40 3.29
CA LYS A 488 14.40 2.51 4.56
C LYS A 488 13.03 3.17 4.35
N SER A 489 12.03 2.67 5.04
CA SER A 489 10.65 3.16 4.97
C SER A 489 10.28 4.09 6.14
N ASP A 490 11.22 4.47 6.99
CA ASP A 490 11.04 5.48 8.03
C ASP A 490 11.43 6.89 7.54
N GLY A 491 10.66 7.90 7.95
CA GLY A 491 10.94 9.31 7.62
C GLY A 491 12.21 9.86 8.29
N ASN A 492 12.75 9.11 9.25
CA ASN A 492 14.08 9.35 9.79
C ASN A 492 15.11 8.84 8.78
N LEU A 493 15.59 9.75 7.94
CA LEU A 493 16.91 9.63 7.34
C LEU A 493 17.92 9.46 8.48
N VAL A 494 18.15 8.22 8.91
CA VAL A 494 19.39 7.89 9.59
C VAL A 494 20.44 8.21 8.53
N GLU A 495 21.12 9.36 8.68
CA GLU A 495 22.50 9.51 8.20
C GLU A 495 23.13 8.14 8.41
N ASP A 496 23.57 7.47 7.33
CA ASP A 496 24.15 6.11 7.31
C ASP A 496 24.59 5.75 8.73
N ASP A 497 23.97 4.72 9.33
CA ASP A 497 24.19 4.29 10.73
C ASP A 497 25.59 4.71 11.20
N PRO A 498 25.76 5.51 12.26
CA PRO A 498 27.09 5.91 12.70
C PRO A 498 28.02 4.70 12.97
N ASP A 499 27.49 3.48 13.13
CA ASP A 499 28.26 2.22 13.13
C ASP A 499 28.63 1.68 11.72
N GLU A 500 27.95 2.13 10.64
CA GLU A 500 28.36 2.04 9.22
C GLU A 500 29.36 3.13 8.79
N THR A 501 29.98 3.86 9.72
CA THR A 501 31.16 4.71 9.43
C THR A 501 32.36 3.87 9.04
N PHE A 502 32.34 3.30 7.84
CA PHE A 502 33.43 2.48 7.34
C PHE A 502 34.56 3.33 6.76
N PHE A 503 35.72 3.12 7.37
CA PHE A 503 36.98 3.83 7.18
C PHE A 503 37.56 3.64 5.77
N THR A 504 37.10 4.41 4.79
CA THR A 504 37.99 4.75 3.68
C THR A 504 38.96 5.80 4.19
N THR A 505 40.18 5.37 4.50
CA THR A 505 41.24 6.31 4.85
C THR A 505 42.04 6.64 3.60
N LEU A 506 42.11 7.93 3.29
CA LEU A 506 43.12 8.46 2.40
C LEU A 506 44.46 8.36 3.12
N THR A 507 45.35 7.52 2.62
CA THR A 507 46.69 7.33 3.19
C THR A 507 47.76 7.72 2.16
N GLY A 508 48.87 8.28 2.64
CA GLY A 508 49.91 8.78 1.77
C GLY A 508 50.85 9.74 2.48
N LEU A 509 51.95 10.09 1.81
CA LEU A 509 52.76 11.24 2.20
C LEU A 509 51.99 12.51 1.76
N PRO A 510 51.89 13.54 2.62
CA PRO A 510 51.15 14.76 2.29
C PRO A 510 51.51 15.31 0.91
N ILE A 511 50.52 15.34 0.01
CA ILE A 511 50.69 15.90 -1.33
C ILE A 511 50.53 17.41 -1.24
N ALA A 512 51.66 18.12 -1.29
CA ALA A 512 51.67 19.58 -1.38
C ALA A 512 51.58 20.04 -2.85
N ILE A 513 50.73 21.03 -3.12
CA ILE A 513 50.53 21.64 -4.45
C ILE A 513 50.64 23.16 -4.33
N ASN A 514 51.51 23.77 -5.11
CA ASN A 514 51.67 25.22 -5.11
C ASN A 514 50.63 25.89 -6.01
N THR A 515 50.31 27.15 -5.75
CA THR A 515 49.42 27.96 -6.60
C THR A 515 49.89 27.95 -8.07
N GLY A 516 48.96 27.67 -8.98
CA GLY A 516 49.17 27.57 -10.42
C GLY A 516 49.76 26.23 -10.89
N GLU A 517 50.13 25.33 -9.98
CA GLU A 517 50.71 24.04 -10.31
C GLU A 517 49.63 23.03 -10.75
N PHE A 518 49.95 22.26 -11.79
CA PHE A 518 49.12 21.15 -12.26
C PHE A 518 49.67 19.83 -11.73
N LYS A 519 48.80 19.03 -11.11
CA LYS A 519 49.12 17.67 -10.68
C LYS A 519 48.17 16.68 -11.32
N LYS A 520 48.72 15.53 -11.69
CA LYS A 520 47.94 14.33 -11.99
C LYS A 520 47.96 13.43 -10.77
N ILE A 521 46.80 13.21 -10.19
CA ILE A 521 46.62 12.42 -8.97
C ILE A 521 46.10 11.04 -9.38
N GLN A 522 46.77 10.00 -8.93
CA GLN A 522 46.36 8.61 -9.09
C GLN A 522 45.67 8.15 -7.82
N VAL A 523 44.48 7.57 -7.97
CA VAL A 523 43.74 6.95 -6.87
C VAL A 523 43.99 5.45 -6.92
N ILE A 524 44.77 4.95 -5.97
CA ILE A 524 45.21 3.56 -5.90
C ILE A 524 44.41 2.85 -4.80
N ALA A 525 43.79 1.73 -5.12
CA ALA A 525 43.09 0.91 -4.13
C ALA A 525 44.03 -0.13 -3.51
N GLU A 526 43.90 -0.34 -2.20
CA GLU A 526 44.49 -1.45 -1.46
C GLU A 526 43.38 -2.22 -0.76
N SER A 527 43.20 -3.47 -1.19
CA SER A 527 42.23 -4.41 -0.63
C SER A 527 42.67 -5.84 -0.90
N GLU A 528 42.28 -6.77 -0.03
CA GLU A 528 42.49 -8.22 -0.26
C GLU A 528 41.28 -8.87 -0.95
N GLN A 529 40.19 -8.14 -1.10
CA GLN A 529 38.93 -8.62 -1.66
C GLN A 529 38.71 -8.06 -3.08
N GLU A 530 38.00 -8.84 -3.89
CA GLU A 530 37.52 -8.40 -5.20
C GLU A 530 36.30 -7.50 -5.03
N VAL A 531 36.02 -6.68 -6.03
CA VAL A 531 34.84 -5.80 -6.04
C VAL A 531 34.17 -5.83 -7.40
N ILE A 532 32.84 -5.77 -7.40
CA ILE A 532 32.04 -5.70 -8.63
C ILE A 532 31.60 -4.28 -8.96
N ALA A 533 31.53 -3.40 -7.95
CA ALA A 533 31.14 -2.02 -8.11
C ALA A 533 31.71 -1.14 -7.01
N TRP A 534 31.77 0.16 -7.27
CA TRP A 534 32.05 1.17 -6.25
C TRP A 534 31.43 2.51 -6.62
N GLN A 535 31.24 3.34 -5.59
CA GLN A 535 30.81 4.73 -5.71
C GLN A 535 31.57 5.59 -4.71
N MET A 536 31.74 6.87 -5.05
CA MET A 536 32.37 7.84 -4.18
C MET A 536 31.98 9.27 -4.49
N GLY A 537 32.13 10.11 -3.48
CA GLY A 537 31.95 11.55 -3.57
C GLY A 537 33.05 12.26 -2.80
N ALA A 538 33.41 13.46 -3.24
CA ALA A 538 34.35 14.34 -2.56
C ALA A 538 33.95 15.80 -2.71
N SER A 539 34.10 16.57 -1.65
CA SER A 539 33.92 18.02 -1.63
C SER A 539 35.25 18.73 -1.36
N PHE A 540 35.45 19.90 -1.96
CA PHE A 540 36.64 20.72 -1.76
C PHE A 540 36.33 22.20 -2.02
N ALA A 541 37.14 23.10 -1.48
CA ALA A 541 36.91 24.53 -1.68
C ALA A 541 37.29 24.97 -3.11
N ALA A 542 36.31 25.53 -3.84
CA ALA A 542 36.44 25.91 -5.24
C ALA A 542 37.52 26.98 -5.48
N ASP A 543 37.69 27.89 -4.52
CA ASP A 543 38.67 28.99 -4.60
C ASP A 543 40.13 28.50 -4.50
N SER A 544 40.36 27.26 -4.04
CA SER A 544 41.69 26.72 -3.76
C SER A 544 42.13 25.64 -4.73
N LEU A 545 41.21 24.83 -5.25
CA LEU A 545 41.50 23.70 -6.12
C LEU A 545 40.48 23.66 -7.27
N GLU A 546 40.97 23.59 -8.49
CA GLU A 546 40.15 23.40 -9.69
C GLU A 546 40.39 22.01 -10.26
N PHE A 547 39.30 21.31 -10.53
CA PHE A 547 39.32 20.00 -11.17
C PHE A 547 39.19 20.15 -12.69
N LEU A 548 40.07 19.49 -13.44
CA LEU A 548 40.20 19.72 -14.87
C LEU A 548 39.76 18.53 -15.74
N SER A 549 40.13 17.31 -15.36
CA SER A 549 39.78 16.11 -16.12
C SER A 549 39.93 14.84 -15.30
N PHE A 550 39.25 13.77 -15.74
CA PHE A 550 39.46 12.40 -15.32
C PHE A 550 40.14 11.58 -16.41
N LEU A 551 40.91 10.58 -15.98
CA LEU A 551 41.54 9.62 -16.87
C LEU A 551 41.29 8.20 -16.33
N PRO A 552 41.11 7.20 -17.21
CA PRO A 552 40.93 5.81 -16.82
C PRO A 552 42.12 5.29 -16.02
N GLY A 553 41.83 4.44 -15.04
CA GLY A 553 42.83 3.65 -14.33
C GLY A 553 43.24 2.39 -15.08
N ASN A 554 43.71 1.39 -14.33
CA ASN A 554 44.14 0.09 -14.86
C ASN A 554 43.37 -1.11 -14.27
N VAL A 555 42.30 -0.84 -13.53
CA VAL A 555 41.33 -1.85 -13.05
C VAL A 555 40.27 -2.14 -14.10
N ALA A 556 39.75 -1.09 -14.73
CA ALA A 556 38.53 -1.15 -15.51
C ALA A 556 38.78 -0.71 -16.94
N THR A 557 38.37 -1.54 -17.89
CA THR A 557 38.38 -1.17 -19.30
C THR A 557 37.29 -0.15 -19.62
N THR A 558 36.21 -0.07 -18.82
CA THR A 558 34.99 0.70 -19.11
C THR A 558 34.80 1.92 -18.20
N PHE A 559 35.88 2.59 -17.83
CA PHE A 559 35.83 3.74 -16.94
C PHE A 559 36.18 5.02 -17.70
N ASP A 560 35.19 5.87 -17.96
CA ASP A 560 35.31 7.06 -18.80
C ASP A 560 34.68 8.30 -18.14
N LEU A 561 34.48 9.38 -18.91
CA LEU A 561 33.91 10.62 -18.40
C LEU A 561 32.44 10.48 -17.95
N ASP A 562 31.70 9.50 -18.46
CA ASP A 562 30.29 9.26 -18.09
C ASP A 562 30.18 8.59 -16.71
N ASN A 563 31.30 8.18 -16.11
CA ASN A 563 31.39 7.68 -14.74
C ASN A 563 31.47 8.79 -13.70
N PHE A 564 31.45 10.07 -14.12
CA PHE A 564 31.70 11.20 -13.24
C PHE A 564 30.71 12.34 -13.41
N HIS A 565 30.57 13.11 -12.34
CA HIS A 565 29.95 14.41 -12.37
C HIS A 565 30.71 15.37 -11.46
N HIS A 566 31.07 16.54 -11.99
CA HIS A 566 31.70 17.63 -11.25
C HIS A 566 30.74 18.82 -11.22
N VAL A 567 30.42 19.28 -10.01
CA VAL A 567 29.67 20.51 -9.76
C VAL A 567 30.66 21.55 -9.26
N ASP A 568 30.88 22.59 -10.05
CA ASP A 568 31.71 23.72 -9.64
C ASP A 568 30.94 24.59 -8.63
N GLY A 569 31.51 24.74 -7.43
CA GLY A 569 30.97 25.54 -6.35
C GLY A 569 31.34 27.01 -6.41
N SER A 570 32.11 27.44 -7.41
CA SER A 570 32.56 28.82 -7.55
C SER A 570 31.36 29.79 -7.60
N GLY A 571 31.30 30.71 -6.64
CA GLY A 571 30.18 31.65 -6.50
C GLY A 571 28.89 31.09 -5.87
N SER A 572 28.87 29.83 -5.42
CA SER A 572 27.79 29.29 -4.57
C SER A 572 27.90 29.82 -3.13
N GLU A 573 26.81 29.81 -2.36
CA GLU A 573 26.82 30.22 -0.94
C GLU A 573 27.77 29.37 -0.08
N SER A 574 27.97 28.10 -0.46
CA SER A 574 28.89 27.19 0.23
C SER A 574 30.36 27.36 -0.18
N GLY A 575 30.62 27.90 -1.37
CA GLY A 575 31.96 27.95 -1.98
C GLY A 575 32.61 26.58 -2.24
N ALA A 576 31.86 25.48 -2.12
CA ALA A 576 32.38 24.12 -2.21
C ALA A 576 32.04 23.46 -3.55
N SER A 577 33.06 22.98 -4.26
CA SER A 577 32.90 22.12 -5.43
C SER A 577 32.75 20.67 -5.01
N LYS A 578 31.97 19.91 -5.77
CA LYS A 578 31.66 18.50 -5.50
C LYS A 578 31.96 17.64 -6.69
N ILE A 579 32.46 16.44 -6.43
CA ILE A 579 32.72 15.42 -7.44
C ILE A 579 32.08 14.14 -6.97
N ASN A 580 31.29 13.52 -7.84
CA ASN A 580 30.77 12.18 -7.66
C ASN A 580 31.30 11.28 -8.77
N ALA A 581 31.58 10.03 -8.42
CA ALA A 581 32.08 9.02 -9.32
C ALA A 581 31.48 7.66 -8.99
N LEU A 582 31.27 6.83 -10.00
CA LEU A 582 30.89 5.44 -9.81
C LEU A 582 31.49 4.55 -10.88
N TRP A 583 31.63 3.27 -10.57
CA TRP A 583 32.00 2.24 -11.53
C TRP A 583 31.34 0.92 -11.17
N PHE A 584 31.08 0.10 -12.18
CA PHE A 584 30.62 -1.26 -12.04
C PHE A 584 31.18 -2.13 -13.16
N ALA A 585 31.35 -3.42 -12.89
CA ALA A 585 31.79 -4.39 -13.86
C ALA A 585 30.67 -4.66 -14.88
N THR A 586 30.89 -4.27 -16.13
CA THR A 586 29.89 -4.40 -17.21
C THR A 586 29.67 -5.84 -17.67
N ASP A 587 30.61 -6.74 -17.36
CA ASP A 587 30.53 -8.18 -17.64
C ASP A 587 29.90 -8.97 -16.49
N GLY A 588 29.60 -8.32 -15.36
CA GLY A 588 29.01 -8.93 -14.18
C GLY A 588 29.97 -9.75 -13.32
N ASN A 589 31.30 -9.61 -13.49
CA ASN A 589 32.29 -10.35 -12.70
C ASN A 589 33.12 -9.42 -11.81
N GLU A 590 33.45 -9.87 -10.59
CA GLU A 590 34.30 -9.12 -9.68
C GLU A 590 35.71 -8.88 -10.25
N GLN A 591 36.32 -7.77 -9.85
CA GLN A 591 37.64 -7.35 -10.29
C GLN A 591 38.61 -7.23 -9.10
N GLN A 592 39.83 -7.71 -9.30
CA GLN A 592 40.94 -7.52 -8.37
C GLN A 592 41.46 -6.07 -8.43
N ILE A 593 41.31 -5.34 -7.33
CA ILE A 593 41.68 -3.91 -7.25
C ILE A 593 42.99 -3.64 -6.48
N ASN A 594 43.58 -4.66 -5.86
CA ASN A 594 44.74 -4.46 -4.99
C ASN A 594 45.95 -3.87 -5.73
N ASN A 595 46.48 -2.75 -5.23
CA ASN A 595 47.57 -1.98 -5.83
C ASN A 595 47.31 -1.54 -7.28
N LYS A 596 46.04 -1.42 -7.65
CA LYS A 596 45.63 -0.93 -8.96
C LYS A 596 45.17 0.51 -8.88
N ILE A 597 45.36 1.24 -9.97
CA ILE A 597 44.86 2.60 -10.15
C ILE A 597 43.39 2.45 -10.53
N LEU A 598 42.48 2.89 -9.65
CA LEU A 598 41.06 2.94 -9.96
C LEU A 598 40.80 3.95 -11.08
N PHE A 599 41.32 5.15 -10.89
CA PHE A 599 41.29 6.24 -11.85
C PHE A 599 42.36 7.29 -11.54
N GLU A 600 42.57 8.19 -12.48
CA GLU A 600 43.42 9.36 -12.28
C GLU A 600 42.61 10.64 -12.52
N PHE A 601 43.05 11.73 -11.93
CA PHE A 601 42.48 13.04 -12.20
C PHE A 601 43.54 14.13 -12.25
N VAL A 602 43.25 15.16 -13.04
CA VAL A 602 44.14 16.32 -13.18
C VAL A 602 43.51 17.52 -12.49
N VAL A 603 44.29 18.14 -11.61
CA VAL A 603 43.89 19.33 -10.85
C VAL A 603 44.88 20.47 -11.03
N GLN A 604 44.39 21.69 -10.85
CA GLN A 604 45.18 22.90 -10.73
C GLN A 604 44.88 23.57 -9.39
N ALA A 605 45.92 23.88 -8.61
CA ALA A 605 45.72 24.61 -7.35
C ALA A 605 45.61 26.12 -7.62
N ASN A 606 44.55 26.74 -7.14
CA ASN A 606 44.31 28.19 -7.18
C ASN A 606 44.84 28.89 -5.92
N ALA A 607 45.06 28.14 -4.83
CA ALA A 607 45.74 28.57 -3.61
C ALA A 607 46.73 27.48 -3.15
N PRO A 608 47.69 27.77 -2.25
CA PRO A 608 48.62 26.75 -1.76
C PRO A 608 47.89 25.66 -0.98
N ILE A 609 48.13 24.39 -1.33
CA ILE A 609 47.56 23.21 -0.67
C ILE A 609 48.69 22.45 0.02
N PRO A 610 48.77 22.46 1.37
CA PRO A 610 49.83 21.76 2.09
C PRO A 610 49.71 20.23 2.07
N ALA A 611 48.47 19.72 2.04
CA ALA A 611 48.14 18.30 2.04
C ALA A 611 46.79 18.10 1.34
N LEU A 612 46.80 17.58 0.11
CA LEU A 612 45.59 17.34 -0.69
C LEU A 612 44.63 16.36 0.00
N GLU A 613 45.16 15.36 0.69
CA GLU A 613 44.41 14.29 1.37
C GLU A 613 43.46 14.86 2.42
N SER A 614 43.89 15.89 3.16
CA SER A 614 43.06 16.58 4.16
C SER A 614 42.20 17.67 3.55
N PHE A 615 42.37 17.96 2.26
CA PHE A 615 41.62 18.98 1.52
C PHE A 615 40.37 18.42 0.85
N LEU A 616 40.34 17.12 0.58
CA LEU A 616 39.19 16.40 0.05
C LEU A 616 38.33 15.90 1.22
N ASP A 617 37.14 16.47 1.36
CA ASP A 617 36.15 16.01 2.31
C ASP A 617 35.26 14.94 1.66
N LEU A 618 35.49 13.68 2.01
CA LEU A 618 34.74 12.54 1.49
C LEU A 618 33.37 12.35 2.18
N ASN A 619 33.13 13.03 3.30
CA ASN A 619 31.93 12.87 4.12
C ASN A 619 31.06 14.14 4.11
N ALA A 620 31.33 15.07 3.21
CA ALA A 620 30.57 16.30 3.10
C ALA A 620 29.11 16.02 2.74
N ALA A 621 28.18 16.76 3.36
CA ALA A 621 26.76 16.60 3.07
C ALA A 621 26.44 16.74 1.57
N GLY A 622 25.69 15.78 1.04
CA GLY A 622 25.27 15.73 -0.36
C GLY A 622 26.40 15.43 -1.35
N VAL A 623 27.42 14.68 -0.95
CA VAL A 623 28.30 13.92 -1.85
C VAL A 623 27.91 12.44 -1.77
N THR A 624 28.14 11.68 -2.83
CA THR A 624 27.81 10.26 -2.86
C THR A 624 28.65 9.49 -1.81
N PRO A 625 28.04 8.70 -0.91
CA PRO A 625 28.79 7.95 0.08
C PRO A 625 29.80 7.00 -0.57
N PHE A 626 30.92 6.80 0.12
CA PHE A 626 32.01 5.97 -0.35
C PHE A 626 31.71 4.50 -0.06
N LYS A 627 31.35 3.72 -1.09
CA LYS A 627 30.96 2.30 -0.95
C LYS A 627 31.62 1.46 -2.04
N PHE A 628 32.16 0.31 -1.66
CA PHE A 628 32.73 -0.72 -2.54
C PHE A 628 31.95 -1.99 -2.31
N PHE A 629 31.52 -2.67 -3.35
CA PHE A 629 30.63 -3.82 -3.24
C PHE A 629 31.30 -5.07 -3.80
N ASN A 630 31.17 -6.18 -3.09
CA ASN A 630 31.44 -7.50 -3.66
C ASN A 630 30.20 -8.01 -4.45
N ASP A 631 30.32 -9.19 -5.04
CA ASP A 631 29.25 -9.81 -5.84
C ASP A 631 27.96 -10.04 -5.04
N ALA A 632 28.09 -10.28 -3.74
CA ALA A 632 26.98 -10.48 -2.81
C ALA A 632 26.31 -9.17 -2.36
N GLY A 633 26.83 -8.00 -2.78
CA GLY A 633 26.31 -6.69 -2.41
C GLY A 633 26.74 -6.21 -1.03
N GLU A 634 27.69 -6.90 -0.42
CA GLU A 634 28.26 -6.51 0.86
C GLU A 634 29.31 -5.43 0.66
N ASN A 635 29.38 -4.48 1.61
CA ASN A 635 30.40 -3.46 1.59
C ASN A 635 31.79 -4.05 1.88
N VAL A 636 32.73 -3.83 0.97
CA VAL A 636 34.13 -4.23 1.07
C VAL A 636 34.97 -3.08 1.62
N PRO A 637 35.72 -3.26 2.72
CA PRO A 637 36.63 -2.23 3.20
C PRO A 637 37.82 -2.07 2.23
N VAL A 638 38.06 -0.84 1.79
CA VAL A 638 39.15 -0.49 0.86
C VAL A 638 39.93 0.70 1.39
N THR A 639 41.26 0.62 1.37
CA THR A 639 42.13 1.76 1.64
C THR A 639 42.50 2.45 0.34
N LEU A 640 42.39 3.78 0.27
CA LEU A 640 42.86 4.55 -0.88
C LEU A 640 44.21 5.19 -0.60
N LYS A 641 45.12 5.05 -1.57
CA LYS A 641 46.36 5.79 -1.62
C LYS A 641 46.35 6.78 -2.75
N LEU A 642 46.67 8.03 -2.44
CA LEU A 642 46.92 9.05 -3.45
C LEU A 642 48.40 9.06 -3.81
N ASN A 643 48.67 9.11 -5.11
CA ASN A 643 50.00 9.38 -5.64
C ASN A 643 49.94 10.58 -6.59
N ALA A 644 50.84 11.54 -6.42
CA ALA A 644 50.87 12.74 -7.25
C ALA A 644 52.03 12.72 -8.25
N LEU A 645 51.70 12.91 -9.52
CA LEU A 645 52.64 13.07 -10.62
C LEU A 645 52.60 14.52 -11.12
N ASN A 646 53.76 15.06 -11.50
CA ASN A 646 53.83 16.38 -12.12
C ASN A 646 53.16 16.33 -13.51
N PHE A 647 52.27 17.27 -13.80
CA PHE A 647 51.61 17.37 -15.10
C PHE A 647 52.10 18.60 -15.85
N ALA A 648 53.23 18.45 -16.56
CA ALA A 648 53.99 19.57 -17.13
C ALA A 648 53.32 20.26 -18.34
N GLY A 649 52.24 19.70 -18.88
CA GLY A 649 51.60 20.18 -20.12
C GLY A 649 50.44 21.16 -19.94
N GLY A 650 50.02 21.44 -18.69
CA GLY A 650 48.92 22.36 -18.40
C GLY A 650 47.61 22.00 -19.11
N ARG A 651 46.71 22.98 -19.29
CA ARG A 651 45.40 22.74 -19.92
C ARG A 651 45.48 22.30 -21.39
N ASP A 652 46.55 22.64 -22.10
CA ASP A 652 46.69 22.27 -23.52
C ASP A 652 47.08 20.78 -23.71
N ALA A 653 47.73 20.15 -22.73
CA ALA A 653 48.00 18.71 -22.78
C ALA A 653 46.76 17.85 -22.55
N LEU A 654 45.74 18.35 -21.84
CA LEU A 654 44.46 17.66 -21.69
C LEU A 654 43.75 17.47 -23.05
N LYS A 655 43.91 18.43 -23.98
CA LYS A 655 43.40 18.32 -25.36
C LYS A 655 44.17 17.30 -26.22
N MET A 656 45.36 16.89 -25.80
CA MET A 656 46.18 15.88 -26.49
C MET A 656 45.98 14.46 -25.92
N GLU A 657 45.51 14.32 -24.68
CA GLU A 657 45.17 13.03 -24.05
C GLU A 657 43.74 12.54 -24.37
N GLU A 658 42.87 13.39 -24.94
CA GLU A 658 41.53 13.05 -25.48
C GLU A 658 41.55 12.28 -26.82
N VAL A 659 42.65 11.61 -27.21
CA VAL A 659 42.61 10.77 -28.40
C VAL A 659 41.89 9.46 -28.05
N ASN A 660 40.56 9.49 -28.16
CA ASN A 660 39.74 8.29 -28.12
C ASN A 660 40.36 7.27 -29.10
N PRO A 661 40.82 6.09 -28.63
CA PRO A 661 41.43 5.09 -29.50
C PRO A 661 40.47 4.60 -30.57
N LEU A 662 39.17 4.86 -30.43
CA LEU A 662 38.12 4.67 -31.42
C LEU A 662 37.41 6.00 -31.72
N SER A 663 37.80 6.71 -32.79
CA SER A 663 37.23 8.03 -33.14
C SER A 663 36.66 8.08 -34.56
N LYS A 664 35.95 9.16 -34.92
CA LYS A 664 35.36 9.37 -36.27
C LYS A 664 34.45 8.23 -36.73
N VAL A 665 33.63 7.70 -35.81
CA VAL A 665 32.69 6.63 -36.13
C VAL A 665 31.58 7.17 -37.03
N SER A 666 31.30 6.48 -38.13
CA SER A 666 30.21 6.78 -39.05
C SER A 666 29.68 5.50 -39.68
N VAL A 667 28.38 5.47 -39.98
CA VAL A 667 27.72 4.26 -40.51
C VAL A 667 27.02 4.56 -41.82
N ALA A 668 27.17 3.69 -42.82
CA ALA A 668 26.51 3.82 -44.11
C ALA A 668 26.26 2.45 -44.79
N PRO A 669 25.16 2.30 -45.55
CA PRO A 669 24.04 3.23 -45.66
C PRO A 669 23.14 3.20 -44.42
N VAL A 670 22.54 4.34 -44.08
CA VAL A 670 21.44 4.44 -43.10
C VAL A 670 20.29 5.20 -43.77
N PRO A 671 19.09 4.59 -43.95
CA PRO A 671 18.74 3.23 -43.54
C PRO A 671 19.44 2.16 -44.40
N PHE A 672 19.73 1.00 -43.82
CA PHE A 672 20.27 -0.16 -44.53
C PHE A 672 19.18 -1.14 -44.99
N GLU A 673 19.52 -2.04 -45.91
CA GLU A 673 18.64 -3.14 -46.37
C GLU A 673 19.21 -4.49 -45.89
N ASP A 674 20.27 -4.98 -46.54
CA ASP A 674 20.86 -6.30 -46.22
C ASP A 674 22.17 -6.23 -45.43
N ALA A 675 22.85 -5.09 -45.49
CA ALA A 675 24.17 -4.88 -44.90
C ALA A 675 24.45 -3.38 -44.69
N PHE A 676 25.37 -3.07 -43.77
CA PHE A 676 25.92 -1.74 -43.58
C PHE A 676 27.41 -1.81 -43.21
N ALA A 677 28.12 -0.70 -43.38
CA ALA A 677 29.52 -0.57 -42.99
C ALA A 677 29.68 0.49 -41.91
N ILE A 678 30.50 0.17 -40.90
CA ILE A 678 30.91 1.11 -39.86
C ILE A 678 32.35 1.52 -40.13
N ASN A 679 32.56 2.81 -40.35
CA ASN A 679 33.86 3.43 -40.54
C ASN A 679 34.30 4.06 -39.22
N PHE A 680 35.54 3.82 -38.79
CA PHE A 680 36.11 4.36 -37.55
C PHE A 680 37.63 4.54 -37.69
N SER A 681 38.24 5.34 -36.81
CA SER A 681 39.67 5.61 -36.78
C SER A 681 40.29 5.06 -35.51
N LEU A 682 41.35 4.27 -35.66
CA LEU A 682 42.12 3.71 -34.55
C LEU A 682 43.43 4.48 -34.26
N ALA A 683 43.74 4.68 -32.98
CA ALA A 683 44.99 5.32 -32.54
C ALA A 683 46.22 4.37 -32.53
N SER A 684 45.97 3.07 -32.36
CA SER A 684 46.91 1.94 -32.30
C SER A 684 46.30 0.70 -32.96
N ASP A 685 47.09 -0.35 -33.18
CA ASP A 685 46.57 -1.64 -33.63
C ASP A 685 45.79 -2.29 -32.47
N ALA A 686 44.54 -2.70 -32.70
CA ALA A 686 43.64 -3.12 -31.63
C ALA A 686 42.57 -4.12 -32.11
N ASN A 687 42.00 -4.87 -31.17
CA ASN A 687 40.78 -5.64 -31.39
C ASN A 687 39.56 -4.73 -31.24
N VAL A 688 38.66 -4.83 -32.22
CA VAL A 688 37.38 -4.11 -32.24
C VAL A 688 36.24 -5.12 -32.22
N GLY A 689 35.41 -5.03 -31.19
CA GLY A 689 34.16 -5.76 -31.03
C GLY A 689 32.97 -4.94 -31.52
N LEU A 690 31.94 -5.63 -31.98
CA LEU A 690 30.64 -5.07 -32.35
C LEU A 690 29.53 -5.93 -31.74
N LEU A 691 28.54 -5.28 -31.14
CA LEU A 691 27.23 -5.84 -30.83
C LEU A 691 26.15 -5.03 -31.54
N LEU A 692 25.17 -5.70 -32.14
CA LEU A 692 24.04 -5.09 -32.82
C LEU A 692 22.74 -5.63 -32.22
N TYR A 693 21.93 -4.75 -31.65
CA TYR A 693 20.63 -5.06 -31.06
C TYR A 693 19.51 -4.43 -31.90
N HIS A 694 18.40 -5.14 -32.03
CA HIS A 694 17.16 -4.53 -32.51
C HIS A 694 16.53 -3.68 -31.39
N ALA A 695 15.63 -2.75 -31.73
CA ALA A 695 15.00 -1.85 -30.76
C ALA A 695 14.14 -2.55 -29.69
N ASP A 696 13.81 -3.82 -29.88
CA ASP A 696 13.17 -4.68 -28.87
C ASP A 696 14.18 -5.38 -27.93
N GLY A 697 15.47 -5.04 -28.02
CA GLY A 697 16.54 -5.60 -27.18
C GLY A 697 17.13 -6.91 -27.69
N ARG A 698 16.61 -7.52 -28.76
CA ARG A 698 17.15 -8.78 -29.30
C ARG A 698 18.53 -8.57 -29.95
N LEU A 699 19.53 -9.35 -29.55
CA LEU A 699 20.83 -9.39 -30.25
C LEU A 699 20.66 -9.95 -31.66
N VAL A 700 21.07 -9.17 -32.66
CA VAL A 700 20.91 -9.47 -34.09
C VAL A 700 22.23 -9.94 -34.69
N SER A 701 23.35 -9.33 -34.31
CA SER A 701 24.68 -9.70 -34.81
C SER A 701 25.76 -9.33 -33.80
N SER A 702 26.86 -10.07 -33.83
CA SER A 702 28.09 -9.73 -33.10
C SER A 702 29.32 -10.07 -33.94
N ALA A 703 30.38 -9.27 -33.80
CA ALA A 703 31.64 -9.46 -34.51
C ALA A 703 32.82 -9.03 -33.66
N HIS A 704 33.97 -9.70 -33.81
CA HIS A 704 35.22 -9.33 -33.16
C HIS A 704 36.37 -9.50 -34.15
N HIS A 705 37.08 -8.42 -34.47
CA HIS A 705 38.15 -8.43 -35.46
C HIS A 705 39.35 -7.58 -35.04
N TRP A 706 40.54 -8.01 -35.43
CA TRP A 706 41.77 -7.23 -35.26
C TRP A 706 41.92 -6.21 -36.40
N PHE A 707 42.23 -4.97 -36.06
CA PHE A 707 42.47 -3.89 -37.01
C PHE A 707 43.80 -3.16 -36.71
N THR A 708 44.33 -2.48 -37.72
CA THR A 708 45.55 -1.67 -37.58
C THR A 708 45.20 -0.21 -37.28
N LYS A 709 46.19 0.55 -36.81
CA LYS A 709 46.12 2.01 -36.66
C LYS A 709 45.64 2.69 -37.94
N GLY A 710 44.82 3.74 -37.80
CA GLY A 710 44.29 4.56 -38.89
C GLY A 710 42.80 4.36 -39.16
N MET A 711 42.30 4.88 -40.27
CA MET A 711 40.90 4.68 -40.68
C MET A 711 40.67 3.22 -41.08
N GLN A 712 39.58 2.64 -40.57
CA GLN A 712 39.17 1.26 -40.75
C GLN A 712 37.69 1.19 -41.11
N GLU A 713 37.31 0.09 -41.73
CA GLU A 713 35.94 -0.22 -42.11
C GLU A 713 35.60 -1.64 -41.65
N MET A 714 34.46 -1.80 -40.99
CA MET A 714 33.88 -3.08 -40.63
C MET A 714 32.53 -3.22 -41.33
N VAL A 715 32.40 -4.23 -42.19
CA VAL A 715 31.15 -4.52 -42.92
C VAL A 715 30.35 -5.56 -42.16
N ILE A 716 29.07 -5.26 -41.93
CA ILE A 716 28.10 -6.14 -41.28
C ILE A 716 27.06 -6.54 -42.32
N ASP A 717 27.08 -7.82 -42.67
CA ASP A 717 26.21 -8.43 -43.67
C ASP A 717 25.32 -9.53 -43.06
N GLY A 718 24.59 -10.26 -43.90
CA GLY A 718 23.69 -11.33 -43.45
C GLY A 718 22.39 -10.84 -42.80
N LEU A 719 22.08 -9.54 -42.88
CA LEU A 719 20.93 -8.93 -42.21
C LEU A 719 19.65 -8.94 -43.05
N ALA A 720 19.61 -9.65 -44.19
CA ALA A 720 18.44 -9.65 -45.09
C ALA A 720 17.13 -10.04 -44.37
N ASN A 721 17.19 -11.03 -43.48
CA ASN A 721 16.03 -11.51 -42.71
C ASN A 721 15.79 -10.76 -41.39
N ALA A 722 16.61 -9.74 -41.06
CA ALA A 722 16.43 -8.94 -39.85
C ALA A 722 15.17 -8.04 -39.99
N PRO A 723 14.35 -7.82 -38.95
CA PRO A 723 13.15 -6.99 -39.02
C PRO A 723 13.43 -5.55 -39.46
N SER A 724 12.54 -4.91 -40.22
CA SER A 724 12.64 -3.46 -40.46
C SER A 724 12.40 -2.71 -39.14
N GLY A 725 13.15 -1.65 -38.88
CA GLY A 725 13.08 -0.97 -37.58
C GLY A 725 14.36 -0.24 -37.18
N VAL A 726 14.40 0.16 -35.92
CA VAL A 726 15.56 0.82 -35.31
C VAL A 726 16.49 -0.24 -34.70
N TYR A 727 17.79 -0.01 -34.81
CA TYR A 727 18.83 -0.86 -34.28
C TYR A 727 19.84 -0.03 -33.48
N TYR A 728 20.32 -0.59 -32.38
CA TYR A 728 21.38 -0.03 -31.57
C TYR A 728 22.65 -0.84 -31.80
N TYR A 729 23.77 -0.17 -32.03
CA TYR A 729 25.06 -0.84 -32.13
C TYR A 729 26.01 -0.34 -31.04
N SER A 730 26.93 -1.22 -30.62
CA SER A 730 28.01 -0.91 -29.70
C SER A 730 29.32 -1.38 -30.32
N LEU A 731 30.25 -0.45 -30.57
CA LEU A 731 31.65 -0.75 -30.91
C LEU A 731 32.50 -0.72 -29.65
N THR A 732 33.35 -1.72 -29.46
CA THR A 732 34.25 -1.79 -28.30
C THR A 732 35.70 -1.94 -28.76
N SER A 733 36.63 -1.12 -28.28
CA SER A 733 38.07 -1.25 -28.57
C SER A 733 38.91 -0.83 -27.38
N GLU A 734 39.80 -1.70 -26.90
CA GLU A 734 40.70 -1.42 -25.77
C GLU A 734 39.99 -0.80 -24.55
N GLY A 735 38.74 -1.23 -24.31
CA GLY A 735 37.88 -0.76 -23.22
C GLY A 735 36.97 0.42 -23.55
N PHE A 736 37.27 1.17 -24.61
CA PHE A 736 36.39 2.24 -25.06
C PHE A 736 35.17 1.67 -25.77
N ILE A 737 34.00 2.21 -25.44
CA ILE A 737 32.73 1.80 -26.04
C ILE A 737 32.13 3.00 -26.79
N HIS A 738 31.68 2.78 -28.02
CA HIS A 738 30.91 3.75 -28.79
C HIS A 738 29.55 3.18 -29.14
N HIS A 739 28.50 3.90 -28.80
CA HIS A 739 27.12 3.52 -29.12
C HIS A 739 26.57 4.37 -30.27
N GLY A 740 25.72 3.76 -31.08
CA GLY A 740 24.97 4.51 -32.08
C GLY A 740 23.67 3.82 -32.48
N VAL A 741 22.86 4.58 -33.22
CA VAL A 741 21.55 4.15 -33.68
C VAL A 741 21.51 4.17 -35.20
N ILE A 742 21.00 3.11 -35.79
CA ILE A 742 20.78 2.98 -37.24
C ILE A 742 19.38 2.43 -37.50
N SER A 743 18.89 2.58 -38.72
CA SER A 743 17.59 2.07 -39.12
C SER A 743 17.70 1.13 -40.31
N LYS A 744 16.82 0.12 -40.36
CA LYS A 744 16.62 -0.77 -41.50
C LYS A 744 15.31 -0.43 -42.19
N LYS A 745 15.34 -0.40 -43.54
CA LYS A 745 14.15 -0.21 -44.37
C LYS A 745 13.22 -1.42 -44.41
#